data_AF-A0A9D6R2Y5-F1
#
_entry.id   AF-A0A9D6R2Y5-F1
#
_cell.length_a   1.000
_cell.length_b   1.000
_cell.length_c   1.000
_cell.angle_alpha   90.00
_cell.angle_beta   90.00
_cell.angle_gamma   90.00
#
_symmetry.space_group_name_H-M   'P 1'
#
loop_
_entity.id
_entity.type
_entity.pdbx_description
1 polymer ?
#
loop_
_entity_poly.entity_id
_entity_poly.type
_entity_poly.pdbx_seq_one_letter_code
_entity_poly.pdbx_strand_id
1 'polypeptide(L)'
;MRKRILILSFFFAAVAATIGIYRLQETRNLSGAVRDIETRAPIPDATLAIAGNSVTADEAGRYVVSIPRGKFPISVTAEGYLSAQVLIQGDELFKREFAVDFELAMNQVNGVARDAETKTPLANAIVKFGEKNLSVNAGAFQTRGARRGTLFSVSAPGYQSAFGAFNGESEIEFLLVPNSVAITLSDAYSRAPLALAQVISGGQITRADKNGIAVLRRVTPGSAIRASATGYDPAAAIFSGSDVIISLRPNTLDGVVTDANSAQPINGTLVYLGNQIATTNAQGIYHFDNAPPKATLTIKTPGYRKTQIEIANITRRDVKLAPFTVKAIHIPMGLTSERVRELIDLVNKTELNSIVLDVKSERGHLAWESQVSLAKQISAGSGRTFELSEVLDRCRAHNIYCIARVAVFQDALLATERPLFALRYPNGRAYTENGIAAWMNPTNAEVWDYNLALAKEIAAMGFDEVQFDYIRFPGFAEGLYYGDRASEDARVAAIAGFLARAQKELRASGAFLSADMFGLTTATDDDQFTGQRLRDLGAYVDYVSPMVYPDTWVDASVLVTNGLGVRNCRDALQCPYDIIFNSFKRAAEKTNAKIRLWLQAYPGRGDYNLAQYKLQKKAAQDAGSLGWMFWNGQGNYDARMFGPPND
;
A
#
# COMPACT_ATOMS: atom_id res chain seq x y z
N MET A 1 6.05 -108.71 35.50
CA MET A 1 4.87 -109.61 35.59
C MET A 1 4.56 -110.21 34.20
N ARG A 2 3.54 -111.07 34.11
CA ARG A 2 2.80 -111.60 32.92
C ARG A 2 2.81 -110.67 31.66
N LYS A 3 2.70 -111.11 30.39
CA LYS A 3 2.58 -112.45 29.69
C LYS A 3 2.86 -112.23 28.17
N ARG A 4 3.54 -113.15 27.44
CA ARG A 4 3.02 -114.07 26.37
C ARG A 4 2.07 -113.44 25.32
N ILE A 5 2.33 -113.44 24.00
CA ILE A 5 2.04 -114.46 22.92
C ILE A 5 2.25 -113.73 21.54
N LEU A 6 2.60 -114.22 20.33
CA LEU A 6 2.96 -115.48 19.61
C LEU A 6 4.10 -115.07 18.57
N ILE A 7 4.94 -115.85 17.85
CA ILE A 7 5.11 -117.24 17.36
C ILE A 7 4.62 -117.54 15.90
N LEU A 8 5.59 -117.67 14.97
CA LEU A 8 5.67 -118.35 13.62
C LEU A 8 4.65 -117.98 12.51
N SER A 9 5.01 -117.71 11.24
CA SER A 9 5.61 -118.64 10.24
C SER A 9 6.09 -117.93 8.93
N PHE A 10 6.75 -118.65 8.01
CA PHE A 10 7.33 -118.22 6.70
C PHE A 10 8.51 -117.22 6.83
N PHE A 11 9.72 -117.44 6.31
CA PHE A 11 10.31 -118.44 5.39
C PHE A 11 9.84 -118.38 3.92
N PHE A 12 10.81 -118.24 3.00
CA PHE A 12 10.70 -117.92 1.57
C PHE A 12 10.23 -116.48 1.22
N ALA A 13 10.77 -115.98 0.09
CA ALA A 13 10.71 -114.60 -0.42
C ALA A 13 11.32 -113.51 0.51
N ALA A 14 12.42 -112.82 0.16
CA ALA A 14 13.24 -112.95 -1.05
C ALA A 14 14.72 -112.58 -0.79
N VAL A 15 15.63 -113.52 -1.07
CA VAL A 15 17.09 -113.29 -1.17
C VAL A 15 17.42 -112.69 -2.56
N ALA A 16 16.57 -111.79 -3.06
CA ALA A 16 16.53 -111.40 -4.47
C ALA A 16 16.04 -109.96 -4.75
N ALA A 17 15.93 -109.10 -3.73
CA ALA A 17 15.74 -107.65 -3.88
C ALA A 17 16.31 -106.95 -2.63
N THR A 18 17.25 -105.99 -2.68
CA THR A 18 17.84 -105.34 -3.86
C THR A 18 19.36 -105.22 -3.70
N ILE A 19 20.10 -106.30 -4.02
CA ILE A 19 21.54 -106.23 -4.34
C ILE A 19 21.68 -105.60 -5.73
N GLY A 20 21.30 -104.33 -5.79
CA GLY A 20 21.19 -103.47 -6.97
C GLY A 20 21.37 -101.99 -6.63
N ILE A 21 21.56 -101.66 -5.34
CA ILE A 21 22.06 -100.36 -4.86
C ILE A 21 23.47 -100.06 -5.40
N TYR A 22 24.19 -101.08 -5.88
CA TYR A 22 25.44 -100.97 -6.64
C TYR A 22 25.38 -101.61 -8.03
N ARG A 23 24.23 -101.53 -8.73
CA ARG A 23 24.32 -101.40 -10.19
C ARG A 23 24.62 -99.95 -10.49
N LEU A 24 25.68 -99.72 -11.28
CA LEU A 24 25.96 -98.43 -11.89
C LEU A 24 24.65 -97.89 -12.50
N GLN A 25 24.16 -96.75 -12.02
CA GLN A 25 23.34 -95.90 -12.86
C GLN A 25 24.28 -95.43 -13.96
N GLU A 26 24.23 -96.10 -15.12
CA GLU A 26 24.91 -95.59 -16.30
C GLU A 26 24.39 -94.18 -16.55
N THR A 27 25.29 -93.19 -16.44
CA THR A 27 25.03 -91.80 -16.81
C THR A 27 25.75 -91.50 -18.11
N ARG A 28 25.08 -90.82 -19.03
CA ARG A 28 25.73 -90.23 -20.21
C ARG A 28 25.85 -88.72 -20.01
N ASN A 29 26.93 -88.15 -20.51
CA ASN A 29 27.10 -86.71 -20.50
C ASN A 29 26.21 -86.09 -21.58
N LEU A 30 25.26 -85.26 -21.17
CA LEU A 30 24.61 -84.30 -22.05
C LEU A 30 25.45 -83.03 -22.07
N SER A 31 25.70 -82.50 -23.26
CA SER A 31 26.36 -81.19 -23.45
C SER A 31 25.44 -80.23 -24.20
N GLY A 32 25.73 -78.94 -24.10
CA GLY A 32 25.07 -77.90 -24.89
C GLY A 32 25.60 -76.52 -24.54
N ALA A 33 24.97 -75.49 -25.09
CA ALA A 33 25.23 -74.10 -24.75
C ALA A 33 23.97 -73.40 -24.23
N VAL A 34 24.14 -72.57 -23.21
CA VAL A 34 23.15 -71.60 -22.74
C VAL A 34 23.45 -70.25 -23.40
N ARG A 35 22.47 -69.66 -24.09
CA ARG A 35 22.63 -68.42 -24.86
C ARG A 35 21.44 -67.49 -24.67
N ASP A 36 21.70 -66.20 -24.87
CA ASP A 36 20.67 -65.18 -24.91
C ASP A 36 19.87 -65.30 -26.22
N ILE A 37 18.54 -65.34 -26.13
CA ILE A 37 17.66 -65.63 -27.27
C ILE A 37 17.64 -64.53 -28.36
N GLU A 38 17.84 -63.26 -27.96
CA GLU A 38 17.77 -62.09 -28.84
C GLU A 38 19.14 -61.82 -29.51
N THR A 39 20.22 -61.85 -28.73
CA THR A 39 21.58 -61.49 -29.14
C THR A 39 22.46 -62.67 -29.54
N ARG A 40 22.08 -63.90 -29.16
CA ARG A 40 22.85 -65.14 -29.35
C ARG A 40 24.21 -65.19 -28.66
N ALA A 41 24.49 -64.24 -27.76
CA ALA A 41 25.64 -64.26 -26.88
C ALA A 41 25.59 -65.47 -25.91
N PRO A 42 26.73 -66.04 -25.50
CA PRO A 42 26.78 -67.04 -24.44
C PRO A 42 26.34 -66.45 -23.10
N ILE A 43 25.69 -67.25 -22.27
CA ILE A 43 25.36 -66.89 -20.88
C ILE A 43 26.26 -67.70 -19.95
N PRO A 44 27.37 -67.11 -19.44
CA PRO A 44 28.23 -67.76 -18.45
C PRO A 44 27.52 -67.88 -17.10
N ASP A 45 28.04 -68.75 -16.23
CA ASP A 45 27.54 -69.02 -14.87
C ASP A 45 26.07 -69.52 -14.79
N ALA A 46 25.41 -69.74 -15.93
CA ALA A 46 24.06 -70.29 -15.99
C ALA A 46 24.02 -71.65 -15.30
N THR A 47 23.25 -71.77 -14.23
CA THR A 47 23.12 -72.98 -13.42
C THR A 47 22.06 -73.89 -14.02
N LEU A 48 22.48 -75.09 -14.44
CA LEU A 48 21.60 -76.17 -14.88
C LEU A 48 21.41 -77.16 -13.73
N ALA A 49 20.17 -77.41 -13.34
CA ALA A 49 19.79 -78.38 -12.32
C ALA A 49 19.00 -79.55 -12.95
N ILE A 50 19.38 -80.78 -12.60
CA ILE A 50 18.72 -82.02 -13.06
C ILE A 50 18.93 -83.14 -12.05
N ALA A 51 17.86 -83.89 -11.73
CA ALA A 51 17.91 -85.12 -10.92
C ALA A 51 18.62 -85.01 -9.53
N GLY A 52 18.73 -83.81 -8.97
CA GLY A 52 19.42 -83.54 -7.70
C GLY A 52 20.87 -83.05 -7.85
N ASN A 53 21.43 -83.08 -9.07
CA ASN A 53 22.73 -82.49 -9.41
C ASN A 53 22.56 -81.08 -10.00
N SER A 54 23.59 -80.24 -9.86
CA SER A 54 23.67 -78.93 -10.50
C SER A 54 25.07 -78.65 -11.05
N VAL A 55 25.15 -78.06 -12.24
CA VAL A 55 26.40 -77.57 -12.86
C VAL A 55 26.22 -76.14 -13.37
N THR A 56 27.29 -75.36 -13.41
CA THR A 56 27.31 -74.03 -14.05
C THR A 56 27.88 -74.12 -15.47
N ALA A 57 27.43 -73.23 -16.35
CA ALA A 57 28.01 -73.04 -17.68
C ALA A 57 29.33 -72.26 -17.62
N ASP A 58 30.26 -72.56 -18.54
CA ASP A 58 31.56 -71.91 -18.67
C ASP A 58 31.49 -70.49 -19.29
N GLU A 59 32.63 -69.82 -19.43
CA GLU A 59 32.73 -68.48 -20.06
C GLU A 59 32.19 -68.44 -21.51
N ALA A 60 32.19 -69.58 -22.22
CA ALA A 60 31.60 -69.72 -23.55
C ALA A 60 30.12 -70.16 -23.51
N GLY A 61 29.49 -70.11 -22.34
CA GLY A 61 28.11 -70.53 -22.08
C GLY A 61 27.89 -72.02 -22.22
N ARG A 62 28.94 -72.85 -22.29
CA ARG A 62 28.83 -74.30 -22.51
C ARG A 62 28.70 -75.04 -21.20
N TYR A 63 27.98 -76.15 -21.23
CA TYR A 63 27.85 -77.05 -20.07
C TYR A 63 28.04 -78.50 -20.47
N VAL A 64 28.39 -79.32 -19.49
CA VAL A 64 28.35 -80.79 -19.56
C VAL A 64 27.75 -81.29 -18.25
N VAL A 65 26.69 -82.10 -18.32
CA VAL A 65 26.02 -82.67 -17.14
C VAL A 65 25.75 -84.16 -17.34
N SER A 66 26.04 -84.97 -16.33
CA SER A 66 25.84 -86.42 -16.41
C SER A 66 24.39 -86.78 -16.05
N ILE A 67 23.68 -87.39 -16.99
CA ILE A 67 22.24 -87.71 -16.88
C ILE A 67 22.03 -89.23 -16.82
N PRO A 68 21.29 -89.76 -15.83
CA PRO A 68 20.94 -91.18 -15.75
C PRO A 68 19.77 -91.53 -16.68
N ARG A 69 19.56 -92.84 -16.89
CA ARG A 69 18.40 -93.40 -17.64
C ARG A 69 17.06 -93.04 -17.00
N GLY A 70 16.02 -92.84 -17.82
CA GLY A 70 14.70 -92.34 -17.44
C GLY A 70 14.32 -90.96 -18.00
N LYS A 71 13.17 -90.40 -17.57
CA LYS A 71 12.72 -89.04 -17.91
C LYS A 71 13.03 -88.07 -16.78
N PHE A 72 13.73 -86.98 -17.07
CA PHE A 72 14.04 -85.93 -16.09
C PHE A 72 13.79 -84.54 -16.65
N PRO A 73 13.21 -83.61 -15.86
CA PRO A 73 13.26 -82.19 -16.18
C PRO A 73 14.67 -81.67 -15.90
N ILE A 74 15.28 -81.03 -16.90
CA ILE A 74 16.46 -80.18 -16.74
C ILE A 74 16.00 -78.72 -16.77
N SER A 75 16.31 -77.97 -15.72
CA SER A 75 15.99 -76.55 -15.58
C SER A 75 17.25 -75.71 -15.57
N VAL A 76 17.25 -74.62 -16.33
CA VAL A 76 18.37 -73.68 -16.44
C VAL A 76 17.96 -72.33 -15.88
N THR A 77 18.83 -71.76 -15.04
CA THR A 77 18.64 -70.49 -14.34
C THR A 77 19.90 -69.64 -14.47
N ALA A 78 19.75 -68.35 -14.77
CA ALA A 78 20.87 -67.40 -14.81
C ALA A 78 20.40 -66.03 -14.29
N GLU A 79 21.30 -65.25 -13.69
CA GLU A 79 20.94 -63.92 -13.17
C GLU A 79 20.55 -62.96 -14.30
N GLY A 80 19.41 -62.28 -14.15
CA GLY A 80 18.88 -61.40 -15.20
C GLY A 80 18.14 -62.13 -16.33
N TYR A 81 17.94 -63.45 -16.24
CA TYR A 81 17.25 -64.26 -17.25
C TYR A 81 16.00 -64.96 -16.70
N LEU A 82 15.05 -65.26 -17.58
CA LEU A 82 13.94 -66.17 -17.29
C LEU A 82 14.46 -67.62 -17.30
N SER A 83 13.98 -68.43 -16.36
CA SER A 83 14.35 -69.84 -16.26
C SER A 83 13.68 -70.67 -17.36
N ALA A 84 14.46 -71.46 -18.10
CA ALA A 84 13.94 -72.44 -19.05
C ALA A 84 13.92 -73.85 -18.42
N GLN A 85 12.97 -74.69 -18.83
CA GLN A 85 12.94 -76.10 -18.42
C GLN A 85 12.52 -76.98 -19.61
N VAL A 86 13.23 -78.09 -19.81
CA VAL A 86 12.94 -79.08 -20.86
C VAL A 86 12.91 -80.48 -20.23
N LEU A 87 11.97 -81.32 -20.66
CA LEU A 87 11.90 -82.72 -20.23
C LEU A 87 12.74 -83.59 -21.16
N ILE A 88 13.82 -84.19 -20.64
CA ILE A 88 14.75 -85.01 -21.43
C ILE A 88 14.56 -86.50 -21.12
N GLN A 89 14.53 -87.31 -22.18
CA GLN A 89 14.59 -88.76 -22.10
C GLN A 89 16.08 -89.19 -22.07
N GLY A 90 16.63 -89.40 -20.87
CA GLY A 90 18.03 -89.82 -20.69
C GLY A 90 18.36 -91.14 -21.41
N ASP A 91 17.38 -92.00 -21.64
CA ASP A 91 17.53 -93.27 -22.38
C ASP A 91 17.97 -93.09 -23.84
N GLU A 92 17.70 -91.92 -24.45
CA GLU A 92 18.13 -91.64 -25.83
C GLU A 92 19.64 -91.41 -25.93
N LEU A 93 20.28 -90.88 -24.88
CA LEU A 93 21.73 -90.65 -24.83
C LEU A 93 22.55 -91.95 -24.85
N PHE A 94 21.90 -93.10 -24.60
CA PHE A 94 22.49 -94.44 -24.71
C PHE A 94 22.34 -95.04 -26.11
N LYS A 95 21.58 -94.40 -27.00
CA LYS A 95 21.36 -94.82 -28.40
C LYS A 95 22.12 -93.94 -29.38
N ARG A 96 22.22 -92.64 -29.08
CA ARG A 96 22.96 -91.63 -29.84
C ARG A 96 23.35 -90.46 -28.94
N GLU A 97 24.47 -89.84 -29.23
CA GLU A 97 24.82 -88.56 -28.60
C GLU A 97 24.05 -87.42 -29.29
N PHE A 98 23.59 -86.45 -28.49
CA PHE A 98 22.93 -85.24 -28.96
C PHE A 98 23.20 -84.11 -27.96
N ALA A 99 23.09 -82.86 -28.43
CA ALA A 99 23.19 -81.68 -27.58
C ALA A 99 21.80 -81.08 -27.30
N VAL A 100 21.68 -80.33 -26.20
CA VAL A 100 20.49 -79.53 -25.89
C VAL A 100 20.94 -78.11 -25.56
N ASP A 101 20.81 -77.20 -26.51
CA ASP A 101 21.06 -75.79 -26.30
C ASP A 101 19.83 -75.13 -25.63
N PHE A 102 20.09 -74.18 -24.73
CA PHE A 102 19.07 -73.43 -24.01
C PHE A 102 19.12 -71.96 -24.41
N GLU A 103 18.06 -71.46 -25.01
CA GLU A 103 17.91 -70.04 -25.34
C GLU A 103 17.07 -69.36 -24.25
N LEU A 104 17.72 -68.52 -23.44
CA LEU A 104 17.06 -67.79 -22.36
C LEU A 104 16.72 -66.37 -22.83
N ALA A 105 15.50 -65.92 -22.53
CA ALA A 105 15.16 -64.50 -22.61
C ALA A 105 15.65 -63.78 -21.35
N MET A 106 16.23 -62.58 -21.50
CA MET A 106 16.41 -61.69 -20.36
C MET A 106 15.07 -61.51 -19.63
N ASN A 107 15.10 -61.51 -18.30
CA ASN A 107 13.92 -61.12 -17.54
C ASN A 107 13.57 -59.66 -17.87
N GLN A 108 12.28 -59.36 -17.85
CA GLN A 108 11.76 -58.02 -18.07
C GLN A 108 10.97 -57.62 -16.83
N VAL A 109 11.31 -56.48 -16.26
CA VAL A 109 10.60 -55.89 -15.13
C VAL A 109 9.87 -54.68 -15.66
N ASN A 110 8.55 -54.77 -15.67
CA ASN A 110 7.69 -53.62 -15.91
C ASN A 110 7.48 -52.89 -14.58
N GLY A 111 7.36 -51.57 -14.58
CA GLY A 111 7.09 -50.86 -13.33
C GLY A 111 6.35 -49.55 -13.53
N VAL A 112 5.77 -49.05 -12.45
CA VAL A 112 5.04 -47.78 -12.45
C VAL A 112 5.33 -46.95 -11.20
N ALA A 113 5.69 -45.69 -11.41
CA ALA A 113 5.73 -44.68 -10.37
C ALA A 113 4.36 -44.00 -10.28
N ARG A 114 3.73 -44.00 -9.10
CA ARG A 114 2.42 -43.39 -8.85
C ARG A 114 2.46 -42.45 -7.67
N ASP A 115 1.53 -41.51 -7.68
CA ASP A 115 1.13 -40.75 -6.51
C ASP A 115 0.55 -41.68 -5.42
N ALA A 116 1.06 -41.61 -4.20
CA ALA A 116 0.61 -42.47 -3.10
C ALA A 116 -0.85 -42.22 -2.68
N GLU A 117 -1.38 -41.00 -2.86
CA GLU A 117 -2.74 -40.60 -2.51
C GLU A 117 -3.73 -40.96 -3.63
N THR A 118 -3.49 -40.45 -4.84
CA THR A 118 -4.45 -40.52 -5.96
C THR A 118 -4.28 -41.76 -6.85
N LYS A 119 -3.18 -42.50 -6.70
CA LYS A 119 -2.77 -43.63 -7.57
C LYS A 119 -2.58 -43.26 -9.05
N THR A 120 -2.54 -41.97 -9.38
CA THR A 120 -2.25 -41.51 -10.75
C THR A 120 -0.77 -41.71 -11.07
N PRO A 121 -0.41 -42.26 -12.25
CA PRO A 121 0.98 -42.38 -12.68
C PRO A 121 1.71 -41.03 -12.78
N LEU A 122 2.99 -41.01 -12.42
CA LEU A 122 3.82 -39.80 -12.36
C LEU A 122 4.68 -39.65 -13.62
N ALA A 123 4.14 -38.96 -14.63
CA ALA A 123 4.80 -38.73 -15.92
C ALA A 123 6.18 -38.04 -15.82
N ASN A 124 6.44 -37.31 -14.72
CA ASN A 124 7.68 -36.60 -14.43
C ASN A 124 8.57 -37.33 -13.40
N ALA A 125 8.34 -38.61 -13.12
CA ALA A 125 9.21 -39.40 -12.25
C ALA A 125 10.57 -39.67 -12.94
N ILE A 126 11.64 -39.64 -12.14
CA ILE A 126 12.99 -40.01 -12.51
C ILE A 126 13.28 -41.33 -11.79
N VAL A 127 13.45 -42.41 -12.57
CA VAL A 127 13.71 -43.76 -12.08
C VAL A 127 15.16 -44.12 -12.39
N LYS A 128 15.91 -44.55 -11.37
CA LYS A 128 17.21 -45.21 -11.52
C LYS A 128 17.11 -46.68 -11.13
N PHE A 129 17.89 -47.53 -11.81
CA PHE A 129 18.09 -48.94 -11.50
C PHE A 129 19.60 -49.22 -11.48
N GLY A 130 20.16 -49.43 -10.29
CA GLY A 130 21.59 -49.21 -10.06
C GLY A 130 21.96 -47.77 -10.43
N GLU A 131 23.05 -47.60 -11.19
CA GLU A 131 23.48 -46.29 -11.71
C GLU A 131 22.70 -45.83 -12.95
N LYS A 132 21.96 -46.74 -13.62
CA LYS A 132 21.31 -46.48 -14.90
C LYS A 132 19.99 -45.72 -14.71
N ASN A 133 19.86 -44.56 -15.34
CA ASN A 133 18.56 -43.90 -15.52
C ASN A 133 17.68 -44.71 -16.47
N LEU A 134 16.40 -44.91 -16.14
CA LEU A 134 15.41 -45.53 -17.02
C LEU A 134 14.54 -44.46 -17.69
N SER A 135 14.14 -44.70 -18.94
CA SER A 135 13.12 -43.90 -19.61
C SER A 135 11.76 -44.12 -18.95
N VAL A 136 11.09 -43.03 -18.57
CA VAL A 136 9.75 -43.05 -18.00
C VAL A 136 8.77 -42.47 -19.02
N ASN A 137 7.66 -43.16 -19.26
CA ASN A 137 6.56 -42.71 -20.12
C ASN A 137 5.25 -42.79 -19.34
N ALA A 138 4.60 -41.64 -19.12
CA ALA A 138 3.37 -41.55 -18.32
C ALA A 138 3.45 -42.30 -16.97
N GLY A 139 4.60 -42.23 -16.29
CA GLY A 139 4.87 -42.90 -15.01
C GLY A 139 5.24 -44.39 -15.11
N ALA A 140 4.99 -45.04 -16.24
CA ALA A 140 5.46 -46.39 -16.50
C ALA A 140 6.94 -46.39 -16.92
N PHE A 141 7.67 -47.43 -16.53
CA PHE A 141 9.06 -47.68 -16.90
C PHE A 141 9.30 -49.17 -17.11
N GLN A 142 10.43 -49.51 -17.73
CA GLN A 142 10.81 -50.89 -18.01
C GLN A 142 12.32 -51.06 -17.88
N THR A 143 12.75 -52.20 -17.35
CA THR A 143 14.15 -52.66 -17.45
C THR A 143 14.22 -54.13 -17.86
N ARG A 144 15.39 -54.55 -18.37
CA ARG A 144 15.71 -55.93 -18.77
C ARG A 144 17.04 -56.34 -18.16
N GLY A 145 17.24 -57.63 -17.89
CA GLY A 145 18.49 -58.12 -17.30
C GLY A 145 18.62 -57.79 -15.80
N ALA A 146 17.50 -57.69 -15.09
CA ALA A 146 17.43 -57.29 -13.70
C ALA A 146 17.96 -58.40 -12.77
N ARG A 147 19.05 -58.10 -12.04
CA ARG A 147 19.63 -59.01 -11.04
C ARG A 147 19.05 -58.75 -9.66
N ARG A 148 18.84 -59.81 -8.87
CA ARG A 148 18.30 -59.70 -7.51
C ARG A 148 19.22 -58.82 -6.63
N GLY A 149 18.62 -58.07 -5.71
CA GLY A 149 19.33 -57.11 -4.87
C GLY A 149 19.66 -55.77 -5.54
N THR A 150 19.52 -55.64 -6.88
CA THR A 150 19.75 -54.35 -7.56
C THR A 150 18.74 -53.31 -7.06
N LEU A 151 19.24 -52.14 -6.66
CA LEU A 151 18.43 -51.07 -6.09
C LEU A 151 17.74 -50.21 -7.16
N PHE A 152 16.47 -49.94 -6.95
CA PHE A 152 15.75 -48.83 -7.56
C PHE A 152 15.82 -47.58 -6.67
N SER A 153 15.89 -46.41 -7.32
CA SER A 153 15.70 -45.10 -6.71
C SER A 153 14.74 -44.30 -7.58
N VAL A 154 13.56 -43.98 -7.07
CA VAL A 154 12.50 -43.25 -7.78
C VAL A 154 12.26 -41.91 -7.08
N SER A 155 12.24 -40.83 -7.85
CA SER A 155 12.01 -39.47 -7.34
C SER A 155 11.12 -38.68 -8.30
N ALA A 156 10.38 -37.70 -7.80
CA ALA A 156 9.58 -36.80 -8.64
C ALA A 156 9.50 -35.41 -7.99
N PRO A 157 9.52 -34.30 -8.77
CA PRO A 157 9.33 -32.96 -8.23
C PRO A 157 8.04 -32.84 -7.42
N GLY A 158 8.17 -32.43 -6.15
CA GLY A 158 7.06 -32.32 -5.20
C GLY A 158 6.77 -33.58 -4.37
N TYR A 159 7.58 -34.64 -4.49
CA TYR A 159 7.40 -35.90 -3.76
C TYR A 159 8.64 -36.29 -2.94
N GLN A 160 8.45 -37.19 -1.98
CA GLN A 160 9.53 -37.91 -1.31
C GLN A 160 10.09 -39.00 -2.24
N SER A 161 11.40 -39.21 -2.22
CA SER A 161 12.05 -40.29 -2.98
C SER A 161 11.73 -41.66 -2.39
N ALA A 162 11.37 -42.61 -3.25
CA ALA A 162 11.14 -44.00 -2.89
C ALA A 162 12.32 -44.89 -3.34
N PHE A 163 12.63 -45.91 -2.54
CA PHE A 163 13.73 -46.84 -2.79
C PHE A 163 13.25 -48.28 -2.59
N GLY A 164 13.84 -49.24 -3.31
CA GLY A 164 13.52 -50.66 -3.14
C GLY A 164 14.50 -51.56 -3.88
N ALA A 165 14.79 -52.74 -3.32
CA ALA A 165 15.60 -53.76 -4.00
C ALA A 165 14.71 -54.63 -4.88
N PHE A 166 15.23 -55.07 -6.03
CA PHE A 166 14.58 -56.05 -6.89
C PHE A 166 14.72 -57.47 -6.32
N ASN A 167 13.62 -58.21 -6.17
CA ASN A 167 13.59 -59.55 -5.57
C ASN A 167 13.11 -60.64 -6.55
N GLY A 168 12.97 -60.33 -7.85
CA GLY A 168 12.57 -61.28 -8.89
C GLY A 168 11.10 -61.20 -9.31
N GLU A 169 10.43 -60.09 -8.99
CA GLU A 169 9.08 -59.77 -9.42
C GLU A 169 9.01 -59.50 -10.94
N SER A 170 7.87 -59.77 -11.60
CA SER A 170 7.67 -59.36 -13.00
C SER A 170 7.20 -57.90 -13.13
N GLU A 171 6.55 -57.39 -12.07
CA GLU A 171 5.99 -56.05 -12.00
C GLU A 171 6.35 -55.39 -10.66
N ILE A 172 6.62 -54.08 -10.66
CA ILE A 172 6.96 -53.33 -9.45
C ILE A 172 6.28 -51.94 -9.42
N GLU A 173 5.65 -51.59 -8.29
CA GLU A 173 4.98 -50.30 -8.10
C GLU A 173 5.71 -49.46 -7.04
N PHE A 174 6.00 -48.21 -7.38
CA PHE A 174 6.55 -47.21 -6.47
C PHE A 174 5.49 -46.14 -6.15
N LEU A 175 4.94 -46.21 -4.93
CA LEU A 175 4.03 -45.20 -4.39
C LEU A 175 4.85 -44.05 -3.77
N LEU A 176 4.93 -42.93 -4.48
CA LEU A 176 5.65 -41.74 -4.02
C LEU A 176 4.73 -40.87 -3.16
N VAL A 177 5.13 -40.61 -1.92
CA VAL A 177 4.39 -39.76 -0.98
C VAL A 177 4.55 -38.29 -1.39
N PRO A 178 3.46 -37.54 -1.60
CA PRO A 178 3.53 -36.10 -1.85
C PRO A 178 4.17 -35.34 -0.69
N ASN A 179 5.06 -34.40 -0.99
CA ASN A 179 5.51 -33.43 0.00
C ASN A 179 4.31 -32.57 0.40
N SER A 180 4.02 -32.48 1.70
CA SER A 180 3.05 -31.53 2.24
C SER A 180 3.76 -30.52 3.13
N VAL A 181 3.26 -29.30 3.14
CA VAL A 181 3.79 -28.18 3.92
C VAL A 181 2.64 -27.48 4.62
N ALA A 182 2.76 -27.26 5.92
CA ALA A 182 1.89 -26.37 6.67
C ALA A 182 2.39 -24.93 6.53
N ILE A 183 1.48 -24.02 6.21
CA ILE A 183 1.71 -22.58 6.17
C ILE A 183 0.91 -21.96 7.31
N THR A 184 1.62 -21.45 8.31
CA THR A 184 1.01 -20.74 9.45
C THR A 184 0.89 -19.25 9.11
N LEU A 185 -0.34 -18.76 9.05
CA LEU A 185 -0.69 -17.39 8.71
C LEU A 185 -1.12 -16.60 9.95
N SER A 186 -0.47 -15.47 10.17
CA SER A 186 -0.67 -14.63 11.35
C SER A 186 -0.73 -13.14 11.02
N ASP A 187 -1.45 -12.38 11.84
CA ASP A 187 -1.35 -10.92 11.87
C ASP A 187 0.05 -10.51 12.36
N ALA A 188 0.76 -9.68 11.60
CA ALA A 188 2.10 -9.20 11.96
C ALA A 188 2.13 -8.31 13.21
N TYR A 189 1.02 -7.64 13.55
CA TYR A 189 0.88 -6.79 14.73
C TYR A 189 0.32 -7.59 15.92
N SER A 190 -0.89 -8.15 15.81
CA SER A 190 -1.57 -8.81 16.94
C SER A 190 -1.15 -10.26 17.19
N ARG A 191 -0.47 -10.90 16.23
CA ARG A 191 -0.13 -12.33 16.21
C ARG A 191 -1.32 -13.29 16.21
N ALA A 192 -2.55 -12.78 16.03
CA ALA A 192 -3.74 -13.60 15.85
C ALA A 192 -3.65 -14.45 14.57
N PRO A 193 -4.24 -15.67 14.55
CA PRO A 193 -4.31 -16.51 13.37
C PRO A 193 -5.23 -15.94 12.29
N LEU A 194 -4.82 -16.01 11.02
CA LEU A 194 -5.59 -15.45 9.90
C LEU A 194 -6.40 -16.52 9.17
N ALA A 195 -7.63 -16.73 9.64
CA ALA A 195 -8.58 -17.62 9.00
C ALA A 195 -9.01 -17.13 7.60
N LEU A 196 -9.31 -18.07 6.70
CA LEU A 196 -9.73 -17.86 5.30
C LEU A 196 -8.73 -17.13 4.39
N ALA A 197 -7.60 -16.66 4.91
CA ALA A 197 -6.50 -16.09 4.14
C ALA A 197 -6.04 -17.07 3.05
N GLN A 198 -5.83 -16.55 1.85
CA GLN A 198 -5.53 -17.33 0.65
C GLN A 198 -4.03 -17.62 0.57
N VAL A 199 -3.66 -18.84 0.18
CA VAL A 199 -2.28 -19.25 -0.09
C VAL A 199 -2.18 -19.81 -1.51
N ILE A 200 -1.17 -19.37 -2.27
CA ILE A 200 -0.96 -19.72 -3.67
C ILE A 200 0.50 -20.15 -3.89
N SER A 201 0.71 -21.31 -4.50
CA SER A 201 2.02 -21.78 -4.96
C SER A 201 1.87 -22.78 -6.11
N GLY A 202 2.71 -22.69 -7.14
CA GLY A 202 2.71 -23.66 -8.25
C GLY A 202 1.38 -23.84 -8.98
N GLY A 203 0.51 -22.81 -8.99
CA GLY A 203 -0.86 -22.88 -9.54
C GLY A 203 -1.92 -23.48 -8.59
N GLN A 204 -1.51 -24.06 -7.46
CA GLN A 204 -2.44 -24.46 -6.40
C GLN A 204 -2.93 -23.24 -5.62
N ILE A 205 -4.19 -23.30 -5.20
CA ILE A 205 -4.84 -22.30 -4.34
C ILE A 205 -5.47 -23.04 -3.16
N THR A 206 -5.20 -22.59 -1.95
CA THR A 206 -5.80 -23.08 -0.71
C THR A 206 -6.17 -21.90 0.21
N ARG A 207 -6.84 -22.17 1.32
CA ARG A 207 -7.16 -21.16 2.36
C ARG A 207 -6.80 -21.70 3.75
N ALA A 208 -6.44 -20.79 4.65
CA ALA A 208 -6.20 -21.10 6.04
C ALA A 208 -7.48 -21.47 6.80
N ASP A 209 -7.36 -22.41 7.74
CA ASP A 209 -8.39 -22.78 8.69
C ASP A 209 -8.57 -21.74 9.82
N LYS A 210 -9.43 -22.04 10.79
CA LYS A 210 -9.68 -21.16 11.96
C LYS A 210 -8.43 -20.89 12.84
N ASN A 211 -7.38 -21.70 12.71
CA ASN A 211 -6.12 -21.60 13.43
C ASN A 211 -5.04 -20.90 12.59
N GLY A 212 -5.38 -20.38 11.41
CA GLY A 212 -4.43 -19.75 10.49
C GLY A 212 -3.59 -20.77 9.70
N ILE A 213 -3.90 -22.06 9.76
CA ILE A 213 -3.11 -23.11 9.10
C ILE A 213 -3.71 -23.40 7.73
N ALA A 214 -2.92 -23.16 6.69
CA ALA A 214 -3.17 -23.65 5.34
C ALA A 214 -2.23 -24.83 5.04
N VAL A 215 -2.66 -25.77 4.20
CA VAL A 215 -1.81 -26.88 3.74
C VAL A 215 -1.76 -26.90 2.22
N LEU A 216 -0.54 -26.99 1.68
CA LEU A 216 -0.28 -27.29 0.27
C LEU A 216 0.36 -28.68 0.15
N ARG A 217 0.14 -29.36 -0.98
CA ARG A 217 0.72 -30.68 -1.30
C ARG A 217 1.53 -30.59 -2.59
N ARG A 218 2.39 -31.58 -2.88
CA ARG A 218 3.15 -31.65 -4.13
C ARG A 218 4.05 -30.42 -4.39
N VAL A 219 4.51 -29.76 -3.32
CA VAL A 219 5.32 -28.53 -3.41
C VAL A 219 6.80 -28.89 -3.52
N THR A 220 7.50 -28.29 -4.49
CA THR A 220 8.94 -28.46 -4.70
C THR A 220 9.71 -27.38 -3.92
N PRO A 221 10.79 -27.70 -3.18
CA PRO A 221 11.68 -26.69 -2.59
C PRO A 221 12.17 -25.66 -3.61
N GLY A 222 12.34 -24.41 -3.17
CA GLY A 222 12.56 -23.25 -4.04
C GLY A 222 11.27 -22.60 -4.59
N SER A 223 10.10 -23.23 -4.44
CA SER A 223 8.83 -22.63 -4.85
C SER A 223 8.44 -21.43 -3.97
N ALA A 224 8.03 -20.33 -4.61
CA ALA A 224 7.52 -19.15 -3.93
C ALA A 224 6.05 -19.32 -3.51
N ILE A 225 5.83 -19.52 -2.21
CA ILE A 225 4.51 -19.49 -1.56
C ILE A 225 4.11 -18.03 -1.36
N ARG A 226 2.98 -17.61 -1.89
CA ARG A 226 2.38 -16.28 -1.69
C ARG A 226 1.13 -16.40 -0.83
N ALA A 227 0.87 -15.42 0.01
CA ALA A 227 -0.35 -15.36 0.81
C ALA A 227 -0.97 -13.94 0.84
N SER A 228 -2.30 -13.88 0.97
CA SER A 228 -3.07 -12.64 0.97
C SER A 228 -4.36 -12.76 1.80
N ALA A 229 -4.80 -11.64 2.36
CA ALA A 229 -6.06 -11.51 3.09
C ALA A 229 -6.64 -10.11 2.89
N THR A 230 -7.97 -9.96 2.99
CA THR A 230 -8.64 -8.65 2.89
C THR A 230 -8.24 -7.76 4.07
N GLY A 231 -7.78 -6.54 3.79
CA GLY A 231 -7.25 -5.62 4.81
C GLY A 231 -5.80 -5.89 5.24
N TYR A 232 -5.05 -6.67 4.46
CA TYR A 232 -3.64 -6.98 4.70
C TYR A 232 -2.78 -6.80 3.44
N ASP A 233 -1.52 -6.42 3.61
CA ASP A 233 -0.53 -6.52 2.54
C ASP A 233 -0.27 -7.99 2.19
N PRO A 234 -0.17 -8.35 0.90
CA PRO A 234 0.26 -9.68 0.49
C PRO A 234 1.74 -9.89 0.80
N ALA A 235 2.09 -11.10 1.26
CA ALA A 235 3.47 -11.49 1.54
C ALA A 235 3.85 -12.80 0.84
N ALA A 236 5.14 -13.10 0.82
CA ALA A 236 5.67 -14.32 0.19
C ALA A 236 6.84 -14.90 0.97
N ALA A 237 7.01 -16.22 0.88
CA ALA A 237 8.13 -16.97 1.41
C ALA A 237 8.59 -18.03 0.39
N ILE A 238 9.88 -18.39 0.41
CA ILE A 238 10.41 -19.49 -0.40
C ILE A 238 10.33 -20.78 0.44
N PHE A 239 9.71 -21.81 -0.11
CA PHE A 239 9.64 -23.12 0.55
C PHE A 239 11.01 -23.79 0.58
N SER A 240 11.52 -24.06 1.78
CA SER A 240 12.84 -24.66 2.03
C SER A 240 12.82 -26.19 2.16
N GLY A 241 11.64 -26.82 2.22
CA GLY A 241 11.46 -28.22 2.62
C GLY A 241 10.93 -28.40 4.06
N SER A 242 10.72 -27.31 4.80
CA SER A 242 10.12 -27.27 6.14
C SER A 242 8.84 -26.42 6.16
N ASP A 243 8.06 -26.53 7.23
CA ASP A 243 6.87 -25.69 7.45
C ASP A 243 7.21 -24.19 7.44
N VAL A 244 6.25 -23.39 6.99
CA VAL A 244 6.46 -21.97 6.63
C VAL A 244 5.57 -21.08 7.49
N ILE A 245 6.13 -20.03 8.06
CA ILE A 245 5.38 -18.99 8.77
C ILE A 245 5.34 -17.73 7.89
N ILE A 246 4.13 -17.20 7.65
CA ILE A 246 3.94 -15.94 6.95
C ILE A 246 3.09 -15.04 7.85
N SER A 247 3.68 -13.96 8.36
CA SER A 247 2.91 -12.88 8.99
C SER A 247 2.49 -11.87 7.91
N LEU A 248 1.18 -11.67 7.74
CA LEU A 248 0.64 -10.62 6.88
C LEU A 248 0.48 -9.33 7.69
N ARG A 249 0.83 -8.18 7.10
CA ARG A 249 0.70 -6.87 7.78
C ARG A 249 -0.70 -6.30 7.58
N PRO A 250 -1.47 -5.98 8.64
CA PRO A 250 -2.70 -5.22 8.49
C PRO A 250 -2.45 -3.88 7.78
N ASN A 251 -3.26 -3.57 6.78
CA ASN A 251 -3.15 -2.37 5.97
C ASN A 251 -4.44 -1.52 5.92
N THR A 252 -5.39 -1.73 6.84
CA THR A 252 -6.46 -0.77 7.10
C THR A 252 -6.11 0.17 8.26
N LEU A 253 -6.69 1.37 8.25
CA LEU A 253 -6.69 2.29 9.39
C LEU A 253 -8.07 2.90 9.60
N ASP A 254 -8.70 2.56 10.71
CA ASP A 254 -9.95 3.14 11.20
C ASP A 254 -9.70 4.24 12.25
N GLY A 255 -10.69 5.09 12.49
CA GLY A 255 -10.67 5.99 13.64
C GLY A 255 -11.88 6.91 13.71
N VAL A 256 -12.04 7.57 14.85
CA VAL A 256 -13.08 8.57 15.11
C VAL A 256 -12.44 9.90 15.50
N VAL A 257 -12.87 10.99 14.85
CA VAL A 257 -12.53 12.35 15.24
C VAL A 257 -13.63 12.95 16.12
N THR A 258 -13.23 13.46 17.28
CA THR A 258 -14.11 14.10 18.27
C THR A 258 -13.57 15.47 18.70
N ASP A 259 -14.47 16.34 19.15
CA ASP A 259 -14.11 17.58 19.84
C ASP A 259 -13.52 17.27 21.23
N ALA A 260 -12.41 17.91 21.58
CA ALA A 260 -11.70 17.61 22.83
C ALA A 260 -12.48 17.97 24.10
N ASN A 261 -13.36 18.97 24.03
CA ASN A 261 -14.03 19.57 25.20
C ASN A 261 -15.39 18.92 25.51
N SER A 262 -16.15 18.58 24.46
CA SER A 262 -17.51 18.04 24.52
C SER A 262 -17.62 16.55 24.16
N ALA A 263 -16.52 15.96 23.68
CA ALA A 263 -16.42 14.60 23.15
C ALA A 263 -17.36 14.28 21.98
N GLN A 264 -18.01 15.28 21.36
CA GLN A 264 -18.93 15.08 20.24
C GLN A 264 -18.18 14.71 18.96
N PRO A 265 -18.74 13.85 18.09
CA PRO A 265 -18.16 13.52 16.79
C PRO A 265 -18.11 14.72 15.85
N ILE A 266 -17.01 14.87 15.12
CA ILE A 266 -16.84 15.97 14.15
C ILE A 266 -17.05 15.42 12.73
N ASN A 267 -18.16 15.83 12.11
CA ASN A 267 -18.50 15.53 10.72
C ASN A 267 -17.70 16.40 9.73
N GLY A 268 -17.35 15.88 8.56
CA GLY A 268 -16.70 16.64 7.49
C GLY A 268 -15.22 16.99 7.73
N THR A 269 -14.59 16.44 8.77
CA THR A 269 -13.15 16.59 9.02
C THR A 269 -12.34 15.97 7.87
N LEU A 270 -11.35 16.70 7.36
CA LEU A 270 -10.38 16.14 6.42
C LEU A 270 -9.28 15.40 7.18
N VAL A 271 -9.12 14.12 6.86
CA VAL A 271 -8.08 13.25 7.42
C VAL A 271 -7.16 12.84 6.29
N TYR A 272 -5.85 12.96 6.50
CA TYR A 272 -4.82 12.72 5.50
C TYR A 272 -3.88 11.61 6.00
N LEU A 273 -3.57 10.65 5.13
CA LEU A 273 -2.65 9.56 5.42
C LEU A 273 -1.65 9.41 4.27
N GLY A 274 -0.54 10.13 4.38
CA GLY A 274 0.35 10.35 3.23
C GLY A 274 -0.41 11.02 2.09
N ASN A 275 -0.47 10.37 0.92
CA ASN A 275 -1.19 10.89 -0.24
C ASN A 275 -2.71 10.57 -0.23
N GLN A 276 -3.20 9.77 0.72
CA GLN A 276 -4.63 9.47 0.83
C GLN A 276 -5.37 10.55 1.60
N ILE A 277 -6.63 10.83 1.23
CA ILE A 277 -7.50 11.79 1.92
C ILE A 277 -8.87 11.15 2.15
N ALA A 278 -9.25 11.02 3.43
CA ALA A 278 -10.60 10.64 3.86
C ALA A 278 -11.36 11.88 4.36
N THR A 279 -12.68 11.73 4.53
CA THR A 279 -13.53 12.76 5.15
C THR A 279 -14.46 12.07 6.15
N THR A 280 -14.55 12.59 7.38
CA THR A 280 -15.35 11.94 8.43
C THR A 280 -16.85 12.03 8.16
N ASN A 281 -17.57 10.98 8.57
CA ASN A 281 -19.03 10.94 8.52
C ASN A 281 -19.68 11.63 9.74
N ALA A 282 -21.01 11.59 9.83
CA ALA A 282 -21.79 12.19 10.92
C ALA A 282 -21.45 11.65 12.33
N GLN A 283 -20.85 10.46 12.41
CA GLN A 283 -20.36 9.82 13.65
C GLN A 283 -18.86 10.07 13.88
N GLY A 284 -18.23 10.96 13.11
CA GLY A 284 -16.82 11.29 13.19
C GLY A 284 -15.88 10.21 12.64
N ILE A 285 -16.42 9.12 12.07
CA ILE A 285 -15.64 7.96 11.63
C ILE A 285 -14.91 8.28 10.33
N TYR A 286 -13.64 7.89 10.24
CA TYR A 286 -12.87 7.79 9.00
C TYR A 286 -12.31 6.36 8.83
N HIS A 287 -11.94 6.03 7.59
CA HIS A 287 -11.33 4.75 7.21
C HIS A 287 -10.31 4.97 6.08
N PHE A 288 -9.26 4.14 6.04
CA PHE A 288 -8.32 4.03 4.91
C PHE A 288 -8.00 2.56 4.62
N ASP A 289 -8.08 2.16 3.35
CA ASP A 289 -7.46 0.95 2.81
C ASP A 289 -5.99 1.22 2.45
N ASN A 290 -5.16 0.17 2.35
CA ASN A 290 -3.76 0.25 1.91
C ASN A 290 -2.91 1.28 2.70
N ALA A 291 -3.22 1.47 3.98
CA ALA A 291 -2.48 2.29 4.92
C ALA A 291 -1.01 1.79 5.01
N PRO A 292 0.00 2.64 4.77
CA PRO A 292 1.41 2.26 4.80
C PRO A 292 1.87 1.86 6.23
N PRO A 293 2.97 1.09 6.37
CA PRO A 293 3.44 0.58 7.67
C PRO A 293 3.85 1.68 8.67
N LYS A 294 4.25 2.84 8.16
CA LYS A 294 4.45 4.09 8.90
C LYS A 294 3.91 5.25 8.07
N ALA A 295 3.23 6.20 8.70
CA ALA A 295 2.86 7.48 8.09
C ALA A 295 2.50 8.52 9.16
N THR A 296 2.46 9.79 8.75
CA THR A 296 1.87 10.87 9.54
C THR A 296 0.40 11.02 9.16
N LEU A 297 -0.48 10.78 10.13
CA LEU A 297 -1.89 11.12 10.07
C LEU A 297 -2.02 12.64 10.32
N THR A 298 -2.46 13.41 9.33
CA THR A 298 -2.77 14.84 9.50
C THR A 298 -4.28 15.03 9.53
N ILE A 299 -4.79 15.82 10.47
CA ILE A 299 -6.22 16.06 10.68
C ILE A 299 -6.49 17.57 10.62
N LYS A 300 -7.41 17.98 9.74
CA LYS A 300 -7.74 19.38 9.45
C LYS A 300 -9.26 19.60 9.56
N THR A 301 -9.69 20.56 10.38
CA THR A 301 -11.09 21.03 10.42
C THR A 301 -11.13 22.52 10.78
N PRO A 302 -11.91 23.36 10.08
CA PRO A 302 -12.03 24.78 10.41
C PRO A 302 -12.61 25.02 11.80
N GLY A 303 -11.95 25.87 12.60
CA GLY A 303 -12.26 26.11 14.02
C GLY A 303 -11.51 25.19 15.01
N TYR A 304 -10.61 24.34 14.52
CA TYR A 304 -9.79 23.42 15.34
C TYR A 304 -8.31 23.51 14.98
N ARG A 305 -7.42 23.17 15.92
CA ARG A 305 -5.98 23.13 15.65
C ARG A 305 -5.65 21.93 14.75
N LYS A 306 -5.01 22.20 13.60
CA LYS A 306 -4.44 21.17 12.71
C LYS A 306 -3.54 20.26 13.54
N THR A 307 -3.83 18.96 13.51
CA THR A 307 -3.18 17.96 14.37
C THR A 307 -2.40 16.98 13.49
N GLN A 308 -1.18 16.63 13.88
CA GLN A 308 -0.33 15.67 13.18
C GLN A 308 0.14 14.59 14.16
N ILE A 309 0.01 13.33 13.76
CA ILE A 309 0.28 12.15 14.60
C ILE A 309 1.03 11.11 13.76
N GLU A 310 2.24 10.70 14.17
CA GLU A 310 2.86 9.51 13.60
C GLU A 310 2.09 8.26 14.00
N ILE A 311 1.84 7.38 13.03
CA ILE A 311 1.28 6.05 13.26
C ILE A 311 2.26 4.98 12.77
N ALA A 312 2.38 3.91 13.55
CA ALA A 312 3.15 2.72 13.23
C ALA A 312 2.50 1.52 13.91
N ASN A 313 2.38 0.39 13.21
CA ASN A 313 1.88 -0.88 13.75
C ASN A 313 0.50 -0.84 14.44
N ILE A 314 -0.41 0.04 13.98
CA ILE A 314 -1.79 0.13 14.48
C ILE A 314 -2.81 0.11 13.34
N THR A 315 -4.00 -0.45 13.61
CA THR A 315 -5.16 -0.47 12.70
C THR A 315 -6.28 0.49 13.12
N ARG A 316 -6.19 1.10 14.30
CA ARG A 316 -7.15 2.10 14.78
C ARG A 316 -6.45 3.29 15.45
N ARG A 317 -6.89 4.51 15.16
CA ARG A 317 -6.48 5.73 15.88
C ARG A 317 -7.63 6.71 16.07
N ASP A 318 -8.21 6.73 17.27
CA ASP A 318 -9.17 7.77 17.63
C ASP A 318 -8.45 9.09 17.99
N VAL A 319 -9.03 10.23 17.60
CA VAL A 319 -8.41 11.56 17.67
C VAL A 319 -9.36 12.56 18.34
N LYS A 320 -8.82 13.36 19.27
CA LYS A 320 -9.50 14.52 19.85
C LYS A 320 -8.87 15.79 19.28
N LEU A 321 -9.68 16.65 18.66
CA LEU A 321 -9.25 17.96 18.17
C LEU A 321 -9.55 19.04 19.20
N ALA A 322 -8.54 19.84 19.56
CA ALA A 322 -8.73 21.04 20.36
C ALA A 322 -9.35 22.16 19.51
N PRO A 323 -10.45 22.81 19.95
CA PRO A 323 -10.93 24.05 19.36
C PRO A 323 -9.83 25.12 19.31
N PHE A 324 -9.83 25.91 18.25
CA PHE A 324 -8.79 26.92 18.02
C PHE A 324 -9.38 28.21 17.43
N THR A 325 -9.08 29.33 18.08
CA THR A 325 -9.45 30.68 17.64
C THR A 325 -8.19 31.52 17.44
N VAL A 326 -8.05 32.11 16.25
CA VAL A 326 -6.88 32.89 15.85
C VAL A 326 -6.91 34.27 16.51
N LYS A 327 -5.90 34.60 17.31
CA LYS A 327 -5.67 35.94 17.87
C LYS A 327 -4.41 36.48 17.22
N ALA A 328 -4.55 37.31 16.18
CA ALA A 328 -3.45 37.68 15.28
C ALA A 328 -3.18 39.19 15.19
N ILE A 329 -1.95 39.50 14.78
CA ILE A 329 -1.52 40.80 14.28
C ILE A 329 -0.96 40.66 12.86
N HIS A 330 -1.12 41.70 12.05
CA HIS A 330 -0.51 41.81 10.73
C HIS A 330 0.97 42.23 10.81
N ILE A 331 1.82 41.57 10.02
CA ILE A 331 3.25 41.88 9.84
C ILE A 331 3.47 42.20 8.35
N PRO A 332 3.58 43.50 7.98
CA PRO A 332 3.77 43.90 6.59
C PRO A 332 5.16 43.51 6.04
N MET A 333 5.22 43.32 4.73
CA MET A 333 6.51 43.12 4.04
C MET A 333 7.28 44.45 3.95
N GLY A 334 8.61 44.39 4.04
CA GLY A 334 9.48 45.57 4.07
C GLY A 334 10.02 45.94 5.45
N LEU A 335 9.56 45.27 6.52
CA LEU A 335 10.13 45.41 7.87
C LEU A 335 11.49 44.72 7.98
N THR A 336 12.36 45.24 8.84
CA THR A 336 13.65 44.59 9.17
C THR A 336 13.41 43.28 9.91
N SER A 337 14.33 42.33 9.78
CA SER A 337 14.25 41.05 10.51
C SER A 337 14.19 41.26 12.03
N GLU A 338 14.85 42.29 12.55
CA GLU A 338 14.74 42.69 13.96
C GLU A 338 13.31 43.09 14.34
N ARG A 339 12.65 43.97 13.56
CA ARG A 339 11.27 44.37 13.82
C ARG A 339 10.28 43.22 13.67
N VAL A 340 10.52 42.29 12.75
CA VAL A 340 9.72 41.05 12.63
C VAL A 340 9.88 40.17 13.88
N ARG A 341 11.09 40.05 14.44
CA ARG A 341 11.32 39.34 15.72
C ARG A 341 10.58 40.00 16.88
N GLU A 342 10.62 41.33 17.00
CA GLU A 342 9.87 42.06 18.05
C GLU A 342 8.36 41.78 18.00
N LEU A 343 7.79 41.64 16.81
CA LEU A 343 6.37 41.35 16.60
C LEU A 343 6.01 39.90 16.94
N ILE A 344 6.89 38.94 16.64
CA ILE A 344 6.74 37.54 17.09
C ILE A 344 6.90 37.44 18.62
N ASP A 345 7.83 38.21 19.20
CA ASP A 345 8.01 38.33 20.65
C ASP A 345 6.78 38.96 21.34
N LEU A 346 6.10 39.92 20.69
CA LEU A 346 4.85 40.49 21.17
C LEU A 346 3.72 39.44 21.20
N VAL A 347 3.68 38.51 20.23
CA VAL A 347 2.75 37.38 20.27
C VAL A 347 3.01 36.52 21.51
N ASN A 348 4.27 36.10 21.73
CA ASN A 348 4.67 35.30 22.90
C ASN A 348 4.38 35.95 24.26
N LYS A 349 4.35 37.29 24.33
CA LYS A 349 4.22 38.05 25.59
C LYS A 349 2.78 38.50 25.89
N THR A 350 1.80 38.07 25.08
CA THR A 350 0.39 38.51 25.20
C THR A 350 -0.58 37.38 24.85
N GLU A 351 -1.90 37.64 24.93
CA GLU A 351 -2.94 36.65 24.62
C GLU A 351 -2.94 36.15 23.16
N LEU A 352 -2.18 36.80 22.27
CA LEU A 352 -2.03 36.46 20.87
C LEU A 352 -1.50 35.02 20.70
N ASN A 353 -1.83 34.38 19.57
CA ASN A 353 -1.38 33.02 19.27
C ASN A 353 -1.06 32.79 17.78
N SER A 354 -1.09 33.86 16.98
CA SER A 354 -1.04 33.79 15.52
C SER A 354 -0.36 35.04 14.94
N ILE A 355 0.19 34.93 13.73
CA ILE A 355 0.59 36.07 12.90
C ILE A 355 -0.05 35.96 11.52
N VAL A 356 -0.36 37.10 10.91
CA VAL A 356 -0.58 37.22 9.47
C VAL A 356 0.63 37.94 8.87
N LEU A 357 1.40 37.23 8.06
CA LEU A 357 2.62 37.71 7.44
C LEU A 357 2.41 37.95 5.95
N ASP A 358 2.73 39.14 5.47
CA ASP A 358 2.81 39.38 4.02
C ASP A 358 3.96 38.57 3.41
N VAL A 359 3.61 37.62 2.54
CA VAL A 359 4.59 36.88 1.74
C VAL A 359 4.55 37.29 0.26
N LYS A 360 3.44 37.85 -0.21
CA LYS A 360 3.32 38.54 -1.51
C LYS A 360 2.55 39.85 -1.32
N SER A 361 3.25 40.97 -1.53
CA SER A 361 2.68 42.31 -1.45
C SER A 361 1.85 42.68 -2.68
N GLU A 362 1.03 43.72 -2.55
CA GLU A 362 0.22 44.36 -3.60
C GLU A 362 1.07 44.96 -4.74
N ARG A 363 2.38 45.10 -4.51
CA ARG A 363 3.36 45.50 -5.51
C ARG A 363 3.87 44.33 -6.35
N GLY A 364 3.51 43.09 -6.02
CA GLY A 364 3.91 41.87 -6.74
C GLY A 364 5.20 41.20 -6.27
N HIS A 365 5.98 41.87 -5.41
CA HIS A 365 7.21 41.30 -4.83
C HIS A 365 6.90 40.23 -3.77
N LEU A 366 7.81 39.26 -3.66
CA LEU A 366 7.74 38.08 -2.78
C LEU A 366 8.76 38.14 -1.64
N ALA A 367 8.41 37.54 -0.51
CA ALA A 367 9.30 37.32 0.63
C ALA A 367 10.23 36.09 0.47
N TRP A 368 10.27 35.43 -0.70
CA TRP A 368 11.13 34.27 -0.98
C TRP A 368 11.56 34.21 -2.45
N GLU A 369 12.61 33.42 -2.75
CA GLU A 369 13.01 33.11 -4.13
C GLU A 369 12.18 31.95 -4.70
N SER A 370 11.05 32.32 -5.30
CA SER A 370 10.09 31.39 -5.90
C SER A 370 10.68 30.54 -7.02
N GLN A 371 10.27 29.28 -7.10
CA GLN A 371 10.66 28.38 -8.18
C GLN A 371 9.78 28.50 -9.42
N VAL A 372 8.55 29.00 -9.29
CA VAL A 372 7.63 29.37 -10.38
C VAL A 372 8.32 30.21 -11.45
N SER A 373 8.27 29.75 -12.70
CA SER A 373 8.98 30.35 -13.84
C SER A 373 8.66 31.83 -14.07
N LEU A 374 7.40 32.24 -13.87
CA LEU A 374 7.00 33.64 -14.05
C LEU A 374 7.56 34.57 -12.96
N ALA A 375 7.61 34.11 -11.70
CA ALA A 375 8.20 34.89 -10.60
C ALA A 375 9.69 35.18 -10.86
N LYS A 376 10.42 34.19 -11.38
CA LYS A 376 11.82 34.33 -11.81
C LYS A 376 11.96 35.32 -12.98
N GLN A 377 11.10 35.20 -14.00
CA GLN A 377 11.13 36.09 -15.17
C GLN A 377 10.90 37.57 -14.80
N ILE A 378 10.05 37.85 -13.81
CA ILE A 378 9.75 39.22 -13.36
C ILE A 378 10.62 39.65 -12.14
N SER A 379 11.59 38.84 -11.73
CA SER A 379 12.46 39.08 -10.56
C SER A 379 11.70 39.35 -9.25
N ALA A 380 10.59 38.64 -9.00
CA ALA A 380 9.68 38.93 -7.90
C ALA A 380 10.31 38.77 -6.49
N GLY A 381 11.29 37.87 -6.32
CA GLY A 381 12.03 37.65 -5.07
C GLY A 381 12.95 38.80 -4.63
N SER A 382 13.04 39.87 -5.42
CA SER A 382 13.86 41.06 -5.15
C SER A 382 13.42 41.90 -3.93
N GLY A 383 12.20 41.72 -3.42
CA GLY A 383 11.63 42.52 -2.32
C GLY A 383 11.97 42.03 -0.90
N ARG A 384 12.86 41.04 -0.75
CA ARG A 384 13.15 40.39 0.53
C ARG A 384 13.83 41.33 1.54
N THR A 385 13.30 41.34 2.75
CA THR A 385 13.73 42.20 3.89
C THR A 385 13.89 41.42 5.21
N PHE A 386 13.46 40.16 5.23
CA PHE A 386 13.64 39.17 6.29
C PHE A 386 13.68 37.77 5.68
N GLU A 387 14.24 36.80 6.40
CA GLU A 387 14.28 35.41 5.94
C GLU A 387 13.04 34.64 6.41
N LEU A 388 12.28 34.12 5.45
CA LEU A 388 10.99 33.47 5.67
C LEU A 388 11.11 32.18 6.52
N SER A 389 12.26 31.51 6.42
CA SER A 389 12.63 30.36 7.25
C SER A 389 12.74 30.71 8.73
N GLU A 390 13.39 31.83 9.10
CA GLU A 390 13.50 32.25 10.50
C GLU A 390 12.11 32.50 11.11
N VAL A 391 11.20 33.11 10.35
CA VAL A 391 9.82 33.37 10.81
C VAL A 391 9.07 32.06 11.03
N LEU A 392 9.17 31.11 10.11
CA LEU A 392 8.52 29.80 10.23
C LEU A 392 9.11 28.95 11.38
N ASP A 393 10.43 28.95 11.56
CA ASP A 393 11.09 28.22 12.65
C ASP A 393 10.75 28.82 14.02
N ARG A 394 10.64 30.15 14.13
CA ARG A 394 10.11 30.81 15.32
C ARG A 394 8.64 30.42 15.57
N CYS A 395 7.79 30.43 14.55
CA CYS A 395 6.40 30.04 14.72
C CYS A 395 6.25 28.59 15.19
N ARG A 396 7.06 27.66 14.66
CA ARG A 396 7.14 26.27 15.14
C ARG A 396 7.61 26.19 16.59
N ALA A 397 8.74 26.82 16.92
CA ALA A 397 9.34 26.77 18.25
C ALA A 397 8.44 27.37 19.35
N HIS A 398 7.60 28.35 18.98
CA HIS A 398 6.68 29.03 19.88
C HIS A 398 5.22 28.60 19.73
N ASN A 399 4.93 27.56 18.92
CA ASN A 399 3.58 27.04 18.66
C ASN A 399 2.57 28.06 18.07
N ILE A 400 3.06 29.15 17.48
CA ILE A 400 2.29 30.23 16.86
C ILE A 400 1.73 29.75 15.51
N TYR A 401 0.44 30.00 15.28
CA TYR A 401 -0.23 29.67 14.03
C TYR A 401 0.15 30.70 12.95
N CYS A 402 0.78 30.24 11.86
CA CYS A 402 1.40 31.11 10.87
C CYS A 402 0.57 31.20 9.58
N ILE A 403 0.03 32.40 9.30
CA ILE A 403 -0.80 32.70 8.14
C ILE A 403 0.02 33.48 7.11
N ALA A 404 0.09 32.98 5.88
CA ALA A 404 0.72 33.66 4.75
C ALA A 404 -0.31 34.49 3.97
N ARG A 405 -0.20 35.82 4.02
CA ARG A 405 -1.03 36.74 3.23
C ARG A 405 -0.43 36.94 1.83
N VAL A 406 -1.30 36.80 0.83
CA VAL A 406 -0.97 36.82 -0.60
C VAL A 406 -1.91 37.78 -1.32
N ALA A 407 -1.43 38.95 -1.75
CA ALA A 407 -2.18 39.83 -2.64
C ALA A 407 -2.28 39.20 -4.04
N VAL A 408 -3.50 38.92 -4.53
CA VAL A 408 -3.73 38.14 -5.75
C VAL A 408 -3.88 39.00 -7.01
N PHE A 409 -4.87 39.90 -7.06
CA PHE A 409 -5.17 40.70 -8.26
C PHE A 409 -4.70 42.16 -8.20
N GLN A 410 -4.21 42.66 -7.07
CA GLN A 410 -3.40 43.89 -7.05
C GLN A 410 -1.92 43.48 -7.12
N ASP A 411 -1.26 43.80 -8.23
CA ASP A 411 0.10 43.33 -8.54
C ASP A 411 0.77 44.30 -9.53
N ALA A 412 1.52 45.27 -9.00
CA ALA A 412 2.19 46.29 -9.81
C ALA A 412 3.27 45.70 -10.73
N LEU A 413 4.13 44.81 -10.20
CA LEU A 413 5.24 44.20 -10.93
C LEU A 413 4.76 43.36 -12.12
N LEU A 414 3.74 42.51 -11.92
CA LEU A 414 3.19 41.71 -13.01
C LEU A 414 2.39 42.55 -14.02
N ALA A 415 1.78 43.66 -13.59
CA ALA A 415 1.16 44.62 -14.51
C ALA A 415 2.19 45.36 -15.41
N THR A 416 3.38 45.67 -14.88
CA THR A 416 4.49 46.23 -15.67
C THR A 416 5.09 45.20 -16.62
N GLU A 417 5.39 44.00 -16.12
CA GLU A 417 6.11 42.98 -16.88
C GLU A 417 5.23 42.16 -17.84
N ARG A 418 3.94 42.00 -17.54
CA ARG A 418 2.95 41.35 -18.42
C ARG A 418 1.71 42.23 -18.59
N PRO A 419 1.79 43.40 -19.25
CA PRO A 419 0.68 44.35 -19.33
C PRO A 419 -0.60 43.78 -19.97
N LEU A 420 -0.52 42.70 -20.75
CA LEU A 420 -1.70 42.05 -21.35
C LEU A 420 -2.56 41.30 -20.31
N PHE A 421 -2.01 40.98 -19.13
CA PHE A 421 -2.74 40.38 -18.02
C PHE A 421 -3.48 41.43 -17.16
N ALA A 422 -3.20 42.72 -17.33
CA ALA A 422 -3.80 43.80 -16.54
C ALA A 422 -5.27 44.09 -16.93
N LEU A 423 -6.05 44.60 -15.97
CA LEU A 423 -7.30 45.29 -16.29
C LEU A 423 -6.99 46.53 -17.14
N ARG A 424 -7.84 46.78 -18.15
CA ARG A 424 -7.61 47.80 -19.18
C ARG A 424 -8.90 48.54 -19.51
N TYR A 425 -8.77 49.76 -19.96
CA TYR A 425 -9.84 50.48 -20.66
C TYR A 425 -10.03 49.90 -22.08
N PRO A 426 -11.20 50.06 -22.73
CA PRO A 426 -11.44 49.63 -24.12
C PRO A 426 -10.44 50.17 -25.16
N ASN A 427 -9.79 51.31 -24.88
CA ASN A 427 -8.70 51.85 -25.70
C ASN A 427 -7.33 51.16 -25.48
N GLY A 428 -7.29 50.06 -24.74
CA GLY A 428 -6.11 49.28 -24.43
C GLY A 428 -5.23 49.81 -23.29
N ARG A 429 -5.46 51.02 -22.77
CA ARG A 429 -4.68 51.59 -21.65
C ARG A 429 -4.88 50.75 -20.38
N ALA A 430 -3.80 50.41 -19.67
CA ALA A 430 -3.88 49.75 -18.37
C ALA A 430 -4.61 50.61 -17.32
N TYR A 431 -5.28 49.96 -16.37
CA TYR A 431 -5.93 50.61 -15.25
C TYR A 431 -4.99 50.71 -14.04
N THR A 432 -4.94 51.89 -13.43
CA THR A 432 -4.26 52.14 -12.15
C THR A 432 -5.20 52.90 -11.22
N GLU A 433 -5.57 52.27 -10.11
CA GLU A 433 -6.32 52.87 -9.01
C GLU A 433 -5.47 53.98 -8.37
N ASN A 434 -6.07 55.17 -8.24
CA ASN A 434 -5.43 56.40 -7.75
C ASN A 434 -4.08 56.74 -8.42
N GLY A 435 -3.86 56.27 -9.66
CA GLY A 435 -2.62 56.48 -10.42
C GLY A 435 -1.40 55.67 -9.93
N ILE A 436 -1.57 54.78 -8.95
CA ILE A 436 -0.46 54.07 -8.28
C ILE A 436 -0.66 52.54 -8.30
N ALA A 437 -1.84 52.06 -7.94
CA ALA A 437 -2.08 50.63 -7.75
C ALA A 437 -2.61 49.97 -9.03
N ALA A 438 -1.80 49.12 -9.66
CA ALA A 438 -2.19 48.40 -10.86
C ALA A 438 -2.93 47.09 -10.52
N TRP A 439 -3.93 46.77 -11.33
CA TRP A 439 -4.80 45.61 -11.13
C TRP A 439 -4.71 44.61 -12.29
N MET A 440 -4.58 43.33 -11.95
CA MET A 440 -4.64 42.19 -12.84
C MET A 440 -6.09 41.84 -13.17
N ASN A 441 -6.35 41.32 -14.37
CA ASN A 441 -7.68 40.89 -14.78
C ASN A 441 -8.08 39.61 -14.02
N PRO A 442 -9.11 39.63 -13.15
CA PRO A 442 -9.53 38.44 -12.40
C PRO A 442 -10.15 37.34 -13.26
N THR A 443 -10.35 37.55 -14.56
CA THR A 443 -10.78 36.50 -15.52
C THR A 443 -9.62 35.87 -16.29
N ASN A 444 -8.37 36.33 -16.12
CA ASN A 444 -7.21 35.77 -16.82
C ASN A 444 -6.67 34.50 -16.14
N ALA A 445 -6.51 33.42 -16.92
CA ALA A 445 -6.13 32.11 -16.40
C ALA A 445 -4.65 32.02 -15.99
N GLU A 446 -3.76 32.74 -16.68
CA GLU A 446 -2.32 32.76 -16.39
C GLU A 446 -2.01 33.48 -15.07
N VAL A 447 -2.78 34.51 -14.71
CA VAL A 447 -2.76 35.15 -13.38
C VAL A 447 -3.25 34.20 -12.29
N TRP A 448 -4.23 33.32 -12.60
CA TRP A 448 -4.65 32.27 -11.67
C TRP A 448 -3.54 31.24 -11.51
N ASP A 449 -3.00 30.70 -12.61
CA ASP A 449 -1.89 29.74 -12.61
C ASP A 449 -0.69 30.24 -11.78
N TYR A 450 -0.32 31.50 -11.96
CA TYR A 450 0.75 32.16 -11.22
C TYR A 450 0.52 32.15 -9.70
N ASN A 451 -0.59 32.74 -9.24
CA ASN A 451 -0.86 32.86 -7.81
C ASN A 451 -1.14 31.49 -7.16
N LEU A 452 -1.71 30.53 -7.88
CA LEU A 452 -1.92 29.15 -7.40
C LEU A 452 -0.62 28.34 -7.33
N ALA A 453 0.33 28.57 -8.24
CA ALA A 453 1.66 27.97 -8.14
C ALA A 453 2.44 28.51 -6.93
N LEU A 454 2.37 29.84 -6.68
CA LEU A 454 2.95 30.44 -5.47
C LEU A 454 2.30 29.90 -4.18
N ALA A 455 0.98 29.76 -4.15
CA ALA A 455 0.27 29.19 -3.00
C ALA A 455 0.67 27.74 -2.68
N LYS A 456 1.06 26.95 -3.69
CA LYS A 456 1.62 25.60 -3.49
C LYS A 456 3.01 25.64 -2.86
N GLU A 457 3.87 26.58 -3.28
CA GLU A 457 5.18 26.77 -2.65
C GLU A 457 5.03 27.19 -1.18
N ILE A 458 4.16 28.16 -0.89
CA ILE A 458 3.84 28.62 0.48
C ILE A 458 3.34 27.46 1.36
N ALA A 459 2.40 26.66 0.86
CA ALA A 459 1.90 25.51 1.61
C ALA A 459 3.00 24.44 1.85
N ALA A 460 3.89 24.23 0.88
CA ALA A 460 5.02 23.31 1.00
C ALA A 460 6.12 23.79 1.96
N MET A 461 6.26 25.11 2.19
CA MET A 461 7.13 25.66 3.25
C MET A 461 6.62 25.36 4.66
N GLY A 462 5.36 24.94 4.81
CA GLY A 462 4.76 24.58 6.09
C GLY A 462 4.14 25.77 6.85
N PHE A 463 3.58 26.75 6.14
CA PHE A 463 2.58 27.65 6.72
C PHE A 463 1.33 26.86 7.18
N ASP A 464 0.59 27.39 8.15
CA ASP A 464 -0.67 26.78 8.57
C ASP A 464 -1.83 27.12 7.63
N GLU A 465 -1.82 28.33 7.08
CA GLU A 465 -2.89 28.90 6.29
C GLU A 465 -2.35 29.77 5.16
N VAL A 466 -2.93 29.64 3.96
CA VAL A 466 -2.77 30.59 2.86
C VAL A 466 -3.99 31.51 2.84
N GLN A 467 -3.76 32.79 3.09
CA GLN A 467 -4.77 33.83 3.11
C GLN A 467 -4.64 34.67 1.84
N PHE A 468 -5.64 34.60 0.97
CA PHE A 468 -5.68 35.38 -0.24
C PHE A 468 -6.35 36.73 0.01
N ASP A 469 -5.62 37.82 -0.18
CA ASP A 469 -6.13 39.19 -0.18
C ASP A 469 -6.12 39.77 -1.60
N TYR A 470 -6.80 40.90 -1.80
CA TYR A 470 -7.01 41.53 -3.10
C TYR A 470 -7.58 40.53 -4.15
N ILE A 471 -8.31 39.50 -3.69
CA ILE A 471 -9.14 38.59 -4.50
C ILE A 471 -10.44 39.28 -4.92
N ARG A 472 -10.31 40.41 -5.59
CA ARG A 472 -11.43 41.25 -6.03
C ARG A 472 -11.10 42.01 -7.31
N PHE A 473 -12.13 42.58 -7.90
CA PHE A 473 -12.02 43.73 -8.79
C PHE A 473 -11.77 45.01 -7.95
N PRO A 474 -11.22 46.09 -8.54
CA PRO A 474 -10.97 47.35 -7.84
C PRO A 474 -12.21 47.97 -7.20
N GLY A 475 -13.40 47.69 -7.72
CA GLY A 475 -14.66 48.35 -7.39
C GLY A 475 -15.22 49.03 -8.64
N PHE A 476 -16.12 50.00 -8.48
CA PHE A 476 -16.63 50.75 -9.63
C PHE A 476 -15.54 51.67 -10.21
N ALA A 477 -15.28 51.53 -11.50
CA ALA A 477 -14.44 52.44 -12.28
C ALA A 477 -15.10 52.69 -13.64
N GLU A 478 -15.33 53.96 -13.97
CA GLU A 478 -16.01 54.35 -15.20
C GLU A 478 -15.21 53.93 -16.44
N GLY A 479 -15.89 53.27 -17.40
CA GLY A 479 -15.29 52.83 -18.66
C GLY A 479 -14.22 51.73 -18.54
N LEU A 480 -14.03 51.11 -17.38
CA LEU A 480 -13.11 49.97 -17.23
C LEU A 480 -13.68 48.71 -17.90
N TYR A 481 -12.88 48.00 -18.71
CA TYR A 481 -13.31 46.78 -19.41
C TYR A 481 -13.01 45.54 -18.54
N TYR A 482 -14.08 44.84 -18.15
CA TYR A 482 -14.06 43.64 -17.31
C TYR A 482 -14.13 42.34 -18.13
N GLY A 483 -13.79 42.38 -19.43
CA GLY A 483 -14.18 41.36 -20.38
C GLY A 483 -15.65 41.48 -20.82
N ASP A 484 -16.15 40.49 -21.54
CA ASP A 484 -17.56 40.40 -21.98
C ASP A 484 -18.52 40.02 -20.83
N ARG A 485 -18.14 40.39 -19.60
CA ARG A 485 -18.59 39.86 -18.31
C ARG A 485 -18.76 40.98 -17.28
N ALA A 486 -19.29 42.12 -17.72
CA ALA A 486 -19.50 43.31 -16.89
C ALA A 486 -20.67 43.21 -15.89
N SER A 487 -21.43 42.10 -15.85
CA SER A 487 -22.49 41.87 -14.87
C SER A 487 -21.94 41.44 -13.50
N GLU A 488 -22.75 41.61 -12.45
CA GLU A 488 -22.44 41.19 -11.08
C GLU A 488 -22.08 39.70 -11.01
N ASP A 489 -22.99 38.82 -11.45
CA ASP A 489 -22.77 37.37 -11.39
C ASP A 489 -21.53 36.92 -12.17
N ALA A 490 -21.14 37.64 -13.22
CA ALA A 490 -19.95 37.30 -14.00
C ALA A 490 -18.64 37.76 -13.33
N ARG A 491 -18.65 38.85 -12.54
CA ARG A 491 -17.56 39.20 -11.62
C ARG A 491 -17.47 38.20 -10.47
N VAL A 492 -18.60 37.86 -9.84
CA VAL A 492 -18.67 36.90 -8.73
C VAL A 492 -18.21 35.51 -9.19
N ALA A 493 -18.62 35.05 -10.38
CA ALA A 493 -18.16 33.80 -10.96
C ALA A 493 -16.64 33.76 -11.26
N ALA A 494 -16.01 34.91 -11.50
CA ALA A 494 -14.55 34.97 -11.68
C ALA A 494 -13.82 34.70 -10.34
N ILE A 495 -14.21 35.41 -9.26
CA ILE A 495 -13.60 35.22 -7.94
C ILE A 495 -13.94 33.84 -7.37
N ALA A 496 -15.18 33.37 -7.54
CA ALA A 496 -15.60 32.02 -7.18
C ALA A 496 -14.82 30.95 -7.94
N GLY A 497 -14.59 31.15 -9.25
CA GLY A 497 -13.79 30.24 -10.07
C GLY A 497 -12.33 30.14 -9.61
N PHE A 498 -11.71 31.27 -9.25
CA PHE A 498 -10.37 31.28 -8.67
C PHE A 498 -10.33 30.50 -7.35
N LEU A 499 -11.24 30.79 -6.41
CA LEU A 499 -11.26 30.12 -5.10
C LEU A 499 -11.62 28.63 -5.20
N ALA A 500 -12.56 28.23 -6.07
CA ALA A 500 -12.88 26.83 -6.33
C ALA A 500 -11.68 26.06 -6.88
N ARG A 501 -10.90 26.71 -7.75
CA ARG A 501 -9.65 26.16 -8.29
C ARG A 501 -8.56 26.09 -7.21
N ALA A 502 -8.42 27.12 -6.37
CA ALA A 502 -7.52 27.12 -5.22
C ALA A 502 -7.83 25.97 -4.26
N GLN A 503 -9.10 25.80 -3.89
CA GLN A 503 -9.57 24.70 -3.05
C GLN A 503 -9.18 23.35 -3.63
N LYS A 504 -9.46 23.11 -4.93
CA LYS A 504 -9.14 21.86 -5.62
C LYS A 504 -7.63 21.58 -5.65
N GLU A 505 -6.82 22.58 -6.01
CA GLU A 505 -5.38 22.39 -6.23
C GLU A 505 -4.55 22.38 -4.94
N LEU A 506 -5.03 23.00 -3.86
CA LEU A 506 -4.35 23.06 -2.57
C LEU A 506 -4.91 22.05 -1.55
N ARG A 507 -6.05 21.38 -1.81
CA ARG A 507 -6.65 20.40 -0.87
C ARG A 507 -5.64 19.38 -0.36
N ALA A 508 -4.73 18.90 -1.19
CA ALA A 508 -3.74 17.87 -0.85
C ALA A 508 -2.58 18.37 0.04
N SER A 509 -2.37 19.69 0.20
CA SER A 509 -1.27 20.23 1.02
C SER A 509 -1.53 20.17 2.53
N GLY A 510 -2.80 20.02 2.95
CA GLY A 510 -3.20 20.09 4.35
C GLY A 510 -3.18 21.49 4.97
N ALA A 511 -2.77 22.53 4.24
CA ALA A 511 -2.91 23.93 4.67
C ALA A 511 -4.38 24.36 4.71
N PHE A 512 -4.72 25.29 5.60
CA PHE A 512 -5.98 26.02 5.54
C PHE A 512 -5.95 27.06 4.40
N LEU A 513 -7.12 27.36 3.84
CA LEU A 513 -7.32 28.44 2.88
C LEU A 513 -8.27 29.47 3.48
N SER A 514 -7.93 30.75 3.39
CA SER A 514 -8.85 31.83 3.70
C SER A 514 -8.87 32.90 2.62
N ALA A 515 -9.94 33.70 2.63
CA ALA A 515 -10.14 34.80 1.70
C ALA A 515 -10.48 36.08 2.46
N ASP A 516 -9.72 37.14 2.21
CA ASP A 516 -9.99 38.47 2.76
C ASP A 516 -11.08 39.17 1.92
N MET A 517 -12.08 39.68 2.64
CA MET A 517 -13.34 40.15 2.07
C MET A 517 -13.53 41.62 2.42
N PHE A 518 -13.95 42.44 1.46
CA PHE A 518 -14.21 43.86 1.69
C PHE A 518 -15.33 44.03 2.72
N GLY A 519 -15.09 44.78 3.79
CA GLY A 519 -15.97 44.79 4.98
C GLY A 519 -17.43 45.12 4.69
N LEU A 520 -17.70 45.93 3.66
CA LEU A 520 -19.05 46.32 3.28
C LEU A 520 -19.93 45.13 2.84
N THR A 521 -19.32 44.03 2.35
CA THR A 521 -20.02 42.75 2.05
C THR A 521 -20.68 42.12 3.27
N THR A 522 -20.27 42.50 4.49
CA THR A 522 -20.99 42.10 5.71
C THR A 522 -22.36 42.76 5.77
N ALA A 523 -22.51 44.01 5.30
CA ALA A 523 -23.80 44.71 5.21
C ALA A 523 -24.57 44.35 3.92
N THR A 524 -24.01 44.65 2.74
CA THR A 524 -24.67 44.55 1.43
C THR A 524 -24.86 43.10 0.94
N ASP A 525 -25.84 42.88 0.07
CA ASP A 525 -26.10 41.56 -0.53
C ASP A 525 -25.62 41.41 -1.98
N ASP A 526 -25.35 42.53 -2.66
CA ASP A 526 -24.66 42.61 -3.96
C ASP A 526 -23.12 42.53 -3.82
N ASP A 527 -22.39 42.54 -4.95
CA ASP A 527 -20.93 42.43 -4.99
C ASP A 527 -20.15 43.75 -4.82
N GLN A 528 -20.81 44.90 -4.70
CA GLN A 528 -20.21 46.24 -4.67
C GLN A 528 -19.20 46.51 -5.82
N PHE A 529 -19.41 45.91 -7.00
CA PHE A 529 -18.48 45.89 -8.14
C PHE A 529 -17.12 45.22 -7.88
N THR A 530 -16.96 44.52 -6.76
CA THR A 530 -15.71 43.86 -6.34
C THR A 530 -15.63 42.37 -6.74
N GLY A 531 -16.73 41.76 -7.16
CA GLY A 531 -16.86 40.31 -7.34
C GLY A 531 -16.98 39.53 -6.03
N GLN A 532 -17.09 40.19 -4.87
CA GLN A 532 -17.12 39.54 -3.56
C GLN A 532 -18.54 39.47 -2.98
N ARG A 533 -19.14 38.28 -2.97
CA ARG A 533 -20.36 37.95 -2.21
C ARG A 533 -20.10 36.80 -1.24
N LEU A 534 -20.35 37.01 0.06
CA LEU A 534 -20.05 36.01 1.12
C LEU A 534 -20.75 34.66 0.91
N ARG A 535 -21.96 34.69 0.33
CA ARG A 535 -22.80 33.52 0.06
C ARG A 535 -22.25 32.62 -1.05
N ASP A 536 -21.62 33.22 -2.07
CA ASP A 536 -21.04 32.53 -3.22
C ASP A 536 -19.61 32.03 -2.92
N LEU A 537 -18.79 32.86 -2.25
CA LEU A 537 -17.35 32.62 -2.11
C LEU A 537 -16.99 31.69 -0.93
N GLY A 538 -17.76 31.73 0.16
CA GLY A 538 -17.43 31.00 1.39
C GLY A 538 -17.41 29.46 1.25
N ALA A 539 -18.09 28.91 0.24
CA ALA A 539 -18.08 27.46 -0.02
C ALA A 539 -16.70 26.90 -0.42
N TYR A 540 -15.77 27.78 -0.83
CA TYR A 540 -14.47 27.40 -1.39
C TYR A 540 -13.30 27.54 -0.41
N VAL A 541 -13.50 28.14 0.77
CA VAL A 541 -12.45 28.43 1.75
C VAL A 541 -12.80 27.87 3.13
N ASP A 542 -11.77 27.59 3.94
CA ASP A 542 -11.94 27.18 5.34
C ASP A 542 -12.43 28.35 6.21
N TYR A 543 -11.91 29.55 5.95
CA TYR A 543 -12.29 30.79 6.64
C TYR A 543 -12.56 31.94 5.66
N VAL A 544 -13.46 32.85 6.03
CA VAL A 544 -13.59 34.17 5.39
C VAL A 544 -13.24 35.26 6.39
N SER A 545 -12.56 36.30 5.89
CA SER A 545 -11.97 37.35 6.71
C SER A 545 -12.46 38.75 6.29
N PRO A 546 -13.68 39.18 6.68
CA PRO A 546 -14.15 40.53 6.41
C PRO A 546 -13.31 41.62 7.09
N MET A 547 -12.86 42.60 6.29
CA MET A 547 -12.11 43.80 6.68
C MET A 547 -13.02 44.89 7.26
N VAL A 548 -13.38 44.74 8.54
CA VAL A 548 -14.33 45.64 9.22
C VAL A 548 -13.53 46.70 9.99
N TYR A 549 -13.17 47.78 9.30
CA TYR A 549 -12.43 48.91 9.87
C TYR A 549 -13.38 50.11 10.06
N PRO A 550 -13.79 50.45 11.30
CA PRO A 550 -14.78 51.51 11.54
C PRO A 550 -14.42 52.88 10.93
N ASP A 551 -13.13 53.22 10.81
CA ASP A 551 -12.71 54.46 10.17
C ASP A 551 -13.12 54.60 8.69
N THR A 552 -13.24 53.46 7.99
CA THR A 552 -13.69 53.45 6.59
C THR A 552 -15.19 53.73 6.43
N TRP A 553 -15.96 53.75 7.53
CA TRP A 553 -17.43 53.78 7.53
C TRP A 553 -17.97 55.10 8.08
N VAL A 554 -17.70 56.19 7.35
CA VAL A 554 -17.87 57.59 7.82
C VAL A 554 -19.23 57.91 8.46
N ASP A 555 -20.34 57.44 7.87
CA ASP A 555 -21.69 57.60 8.43
C ASP A 555 -22.31 56.24 8.76
N ALA A 556 -22.41 55.94 10.05
CA ALA A 556 -22.95 54.68 10.54
C ALA A 556 -24.48 54.58 10.35
N SER A 557 -25.19 55.68 10.13
CA SER A 557 -26.64 55.66 9.89
C SER A 557 -26.99 55.11 8.50
N VAL A 558 -26.11 55.27 7.51
CA VAL A 558 -26.23 54.63 6.19
C VAL A 558 -26.09 53.11 6.27
N LEU A 559 -25.40 52.59 7.30
CA LEU A 559 -25.32 51.15 7.55
C LEU A 559 -26.65 50.56 8.05
N VAL A 560 -27.58 51.39 8.56
CA VAL A 560 -28.94 50.95 8.90
C VAL A 560 -29.71 50.61 7.63
N THR A 561 -29.68 51.48 6.62
CA THR A 561 -30.33 51.23 5.32
C THR A 561 -29.65 50.11 4.53
N ASN A 562 -28.32 49.95 4.68
CA ASN A 562 -27.55 48.91 4.01
C ASN A 562 -27.59 47.54 4.74
N GLY A 563 -28.50 47.36 5.70
CA GLY A 563 -28.80 46.05 6.29
C GLY A 563 -27.86 45.58 7.41
N LEU A 564 -27.04 46.46 7.99
CA LEU A 564 -26.23 46.17 9.18
C LEU A 564 -26.97 46.47 10.49
N GLY A 565 -27.94 47.39 10.48
CA GLY A 565 -28.87 47.61 11.59
C GLY A 565 -28.32 48.35 12.83
N VAL A 566 -27.10 48.90 12.77
CA VAL A 566 -26.46 49.65 13.87
C VAL A 566 -27.22 50.96 14.17
N ARG A 567 -28.04 50.98 15.22
CA ARG A 567 -28.87 52.14 15.59
C ARG A 567 -28.11 53.13 16.47
N ASN A 568 -28.58 54.38 16.48
CA ASN A 568 -28.11 55.48 17.34
C ASN A 568 -26.64 55.91 17.19
N CYS A 569 -25.89 55.29 16.28
CA CYS A 569 -24.55 55.74 15.90
C CYS A 569 -24.62 56.72 14.72
N ARG A 570 -23.77 57.76 14.75
CA ARG A 570 -23.57 58.70 13.64
C ARG A 570 -22.20 58.53 13.00
N ASP A 571 -21.13 58.58 13.80
CA ASP A 571 -19.77 58.29 13.36
C ASP A 571 -19.31 56.93 13.88
N ALA A 572 -18.89 56.06 12.97
CA ALA A 572 -18.44 54.70 13.25
C ALA A 572 -17.29 54.60 14.26
N LEU A 573 -16.44 55.63 14.36
CA LEU A 573 -15.35 55.68 15.34
C LEU A 573 -15.83 55.66 16.80
N GLN A 574 -17.11 55.99 17.03
CA GLN A 574 -17.74 56.05 18.34
C GLN A 574 -18.57 54.79 18.67
N CYS A 575 -18.91 53.95 17.69
CA CYS A 575 -19.63 52.67 17.88
C CYS A 575 -18.87 51.43 17.34
N PRO A 576 -17.56 51.27 17.60
CA PRO A 576 -16.78 50.16 17.08
C PRO A 576 -17.27 48.79 17.60
N TYR A 577 -17.90 48.74 18.77
CA TYR A 577 -18.50 47.51 19.27
C TYR A 577 -19.66 47.04 18.38
N ASP A 578 -20.65 47.91 18.15
CA ASP A 578 -21.85 47.57 17.40
C ASP A 578 -21.54 47.24 15.94
N ILE A 579 -20.58 47.94 15.34
CA ILE A 579 -20.09 47.69 13.99
C ILE A 579 -19.53 46.27 13.86
N ILE A 580 -18.53 45.91 14.68
CA ILE A 580 -17.90 44.58 14.62
C ILE A 580 -18.92 43.48 14.93
N PHE A 581 -19.77 43.68 15.94
CA PHE A 581 -20.76 42.69 16.37
C PHE A 581 -21.79 42.41 15.26
N ASN A 582 -22.42 43.45 14.71
CA ASN A 582 -23.45 43.28 13.69
C ASN A 582 -22.86 42.81 12.34
N SER A 583 -21.63 43.23 12.00
CA SER A 583 -20.91 42.67 10.84
C SER A 583 -20.72 41.17 10.94
N PHE A 584 -20.34 40.64 12.12
CA PHE A 584 -20.25 39.20 12.29
C PHE A 584 -21.62 38.52 12.12
N LYS A 585 -22.68 39.02 12.79
CA LYS A 585 -24.02 38.41 12.72
C LYS A 585 -24.54 38.38 11.27
N ARG A 586 -24.47 39.50 10.57
CA ARG A 586 -24.93 39.64 9.19
C ARG A 586 -24.07 38.86 8.18
N ALA A 587 -22.78 38.63 8.48
CA ALA A 587 -21.94 37.72 7.71
C ALA A 587 -22.31 36.23 7.97
N ALA A 588 -22.62 35.86 9.21
CA ALA A 588 -22.98 34.49 9.60
C ALA A 588 -24.35 34.05 9.03
N GLU A 589 -25.26 34.99 8.78
CA GLU A 589 -26.49 34.74 8.00
C GLU A 589 -26.20 34.41 6.51
N LYS A 590 -25.09 34.92 5.97
CA LYS A 590 -24.76 34.83 4.54
C LYS A 590 -23.91 33.64 4.18
N THR A 591 -23.17 33.02 5.10
CA THR A 591 -22.20 31.97 4.75
C THR A 591 -21.96 30.93 5.84
N ASN A 592 -21.69 29.69 5.42
CA ASN A 592 -21.32 28.57 6.29
C ASN A 592 -19.81 28.49 6.57
N ALA A 593 -18.99 29.32 5.90
CA ALA A 593 -17.57 29.44 6.15
C ALA A 593 -17.29 29.95 7.57
N LYS A 594 -16.12 29.66 8.13
CA LYS A 594 -15.75 30.16 9.46
C LYS A 594 -15.31 31.62 9.36
N ILE A 595 -16.03 32.52 10.03
CA ILE A 595 -15.78 33.97 9.94
C ILE A 595 -14.80 34.41 11.03
N ARG A 596 -13.72 35.06 10.61
CA ARG A 596 -12.65 35.61 11.46
C ARG A 596 -12.40 37.08 11.08
N LEU A 597 -12.92 38.02 11.87
CA LEU A 597 -12.90 39.43 11.46
C LEU A 597 -11.50 40.06 11.51
N TRP A 598 -11.20 40.85 10.48
CA TRP A 598 -10.11 41.82 10.47
C TRP A 598 -10.58 43.10 11.19
N LEU A 599 -9.77 43.60 12.12
CA LEU A 599 -10.03 44.72 13.02
C LEU A 599 -9.02 45.84 12.83
N GLN A 600 -9.44 47.10 13.03
CA GLN A 600 -8.59 48.27 12.87
C GLN A 600 -7.60 48.43 14.05
N ALA A 601 -6.30 48.58 13.76
CA ALA A 601 -5.24 48.91 14.73
C ALA A 601 -4.44 50.19 14.36
N TYR A 602 -5.10 51.17 13.75
CA TYR A 602 -4.54 52.48 13.39
C TYR A 602 -5.53 53.60 13.79
N PRO A 603 -5.07 54.84 14.07
CA PRO A 603 -5.91 55.90 14.67
C PRO A 603 -6.97 56.52 13.74
N GLY A 604 -6.94 56.17 12.45
CA GLY A 604 -7.88 56.67 11.45
C GLY A 604 -7.91 58.19 11.35
N ARG A 605 -9.12 58.77 11.30
CA ARG A 605 -9.36 60.22 11.34
C ARG A 605 -8.95 60.92 12.65
N GLY A 606 -8.46 60.22 13.68
CA GLY A 606 -7.72 60.81 14.80
C GLY A 606 -8.12 60.32 16.20
N ASP A 607 -9.43 60.21 16.48
CA ASP A 607 -9.95 59.94 17.84
C ASP A 607 -9.86 58.46 18.28
N TYR A 608 -9.40 57.59 17.39
CA TYR A 608 -9.47 56.15 17.55
C TYR A 608 -8.28 55.59 18.33
N ASN A 609 -8.55 55.02 19.52
CA ASN A 609 -7.51 54.72 20.50
C ASN A 609 -7.73 53.35 21.19
N LEU A 610 -6.95 53.11 22.26
CA LEU A 610 -6.92 51.86 23.01
C LEU A 610 -8.29 51.39 23.52
N ALA A 611 -9.21 52.30 23.82
CA ALA A 611 -10.57 51.97 24.20
C ALA A 611 -11.33 51.30 23.03
N GLN A 612 -11.31 51.91 21.83
CA GLN A 612 -11.96 51.35 20.65
C GLN A 612 -11.30 50.05 20.17
N TYR A 613 -9.97 49.92 20.26
CA TYR A 613 -9.29 48.65 19.97
C TYR A 613 -9.80 47.51 20.87
N LYS A 614 -10.01 47.76 22.17
CA LYS A 614 -10.56 46.75 23.09
C LYS A 614 -12.04 46.47 22.86
N LEU A 615 -12.83 47.48 22.47
CA LEU A 615 -14.24 47.30 22.12
C LEU A 615 -14.44 46.44 20.86
N GLN A 616 -13.64 46.64 19.80
CA GLN A 616 -13.66 45.76 18.62
C GLN A 616 -13.35 44.30 18.99
N LYS A 617 -12.29 44.09 19.78
CA LYS A 617 -11.87 42.74 20.21
C LYS A 617 -13.00 42.04 20.98
N LYS A 618 -13.62 42.74 21.93
CA LYS A 618 -14.75 42.22 22.70
C LYS A 618 -15.96 41.94 21.81
N ALA A 619 -16.30 42.81 20.87
CA ALA A 619 -17.42 42.60 19.94
C ALA A 619 -17.23 41.36 19.06
N ALA A 620 -16.02 41.12 18.53
CA ALA A 620 -15.73 39.92 17.75
C ALA A 620 -15.91 38.63 18.59
N GLN A 621 -15.49 38.68 19.86
CA GLN A 621 -15.65 37.58 20.83
C GLN A 621 -17.13 37.35 21.19
N ASP A 622 -17.84 38.39 21.63
CA ASP A 622 -19.25 38.33 22.03
C ASP A 622 -20.18 37.94 20.85
N ALA A 623 -19.79 38.28 19.61
CA ALA A 623 -20.54 37.90 18.43
C ALA A 623 -20.35 36.42 18.05
N GLY A 624 -19.24 35.78 18.44
CA GLY A 624 -18.90 34.40 18.12
C GLY A 624 -17.94 34.22 16.94
N SER A 625 -17.14 35.24 16.60
CA SER A 625 -16.08 35.09 15.59
C SER A 625 -14.98 34.15 16.10
N LEU A 626 -14.44 33.32 15.20
CA LEU A 626 -13.43 32.30 15.55
C LEU A 626 -12.03 32.92 15.67
N GLY A 627 -11.94 33.93 16.53
CA GLY A 627 -10.81 34.82 16.66
C GLY A 627 -10.99 36.17 15.96
N TRP A 628 -9.88 36.88 15.83
CA TRP A 628 -9.77 38.22 15.24
C TRP A 628 -8.34 38.46 14.78
N MET A 629 -8.16 39.38 13.83
CA MET A 629 -6.85 39.75 13.29
C MET A 629 -6.75 41.28 13.28
N PHE A 630 -5.71 41.87 13.87
CA PHE A 630 -5.54 43.33 13.86
C PHE A 630 -4.68 43.80 12.69
N TRP A 631 -5.22 44.73 11.89
CA TRP A 631 -4.55 45.36 10.77
C TRP A 631 -3.88 46.67 11.17
N ASN A 632 -2.55 46.71 11.05
CA ASN A 632 -1.77 47.94 10.98
C ASN A 632 -0.77 47.83 9.82
N GLY A 633 -0.88 48.70 8.81
CA GLY A 633 -0.02 48.69 7.61
C GLY A 633 1.42 49.16 7.84
N GLN A 634 1.82 49.45 9.08
CA GLN A 634 3.19 49.78 9.49
C GLN A 634 3.75 48.77 10.51
N GLY A 635 2.98 47.72 10.88
CA GLY A 635 3.38 46.78 11.94
C GLY A 635 3.51 47.45 13.33
N ASN A 636 2.78 48.53 13.59
CA ASN A 636 2.85 49.28 14.83
C ASN A 636 1.67 48.97 15.75
N TYR A 637 1.94 48.36 16.91
CA TYR A 637 0.93 47.93 17.88
C TYR A 637 1.30 48.38 19.29
N ASP A 638 0.29 48.78 20.06
CA ASP A 638 0.42 49.00 21.50
C ASP A 638 0.16 47.68 22.23
N ALA A 639 1.15 47.15 22.94
CA ALA A 639 1.02 45.90 23.68
C ALA A 639 -0.17 45.89 24.66
N ARG A 640 -0.57 47.07 25.17
CA ARG A 640 -1.72 47.23 26.07
C ARG A 640 -3.07 46.89 25.41
N MET A 641 -3.14 46.75 24.08
CA MET A 641 -4.33 46.26 23.36
C MET A 641 -4.70 44.82 23.75
N PHE A 642 -3.70 44.02 24.11
CA PHE A 642 -3.80 42.58 24.32
C PHE A 642 -3.85 42.24 25.82
N GLY A 643 -4.44 41.09 26.16
CA GLY A 643 -4.33 40.48 27.48
C GLY A 643 -2.95 39.84 27.72
N PRO A 644 -2.70 39.29 28.92
CA PRO A 644 -1.55 38.41 29.16
C PRO A 644 -1.65 37.13 28.30
N PRO A 645 -0.56 36.34 28.17
CA PRO A 645 -0.63 35.01 27.59
C PRO A 645 -1.77 34.15 28.16
N ASN A 646 -2.25 33.22 27.34
CA ASN A 646 -3.15 32.17 27.80
C ASN A 646 -2.26 31.02 28.30
N ASP A 647 -2.48 30.55 29.54
CA ASP A 647 -1.72 29.46 30.18
C ASP A 647 -1.95 28.08 29.50
#